data_AF-A0A813G078-F1
#
_entry.id   AF-A0A813G078-F1
#
_cell.length_a   1.000
_cell.length_b   1.000
_cell.length_c   1.000
_cell.angle_alpha   90.00
_cell.angle_beta   90.00
_cell.angle_gamma   90.00
#
_symmetry.space_group_name_H-M   'P 1'
#
loop_
_entity.id
_entity.type
_entity.pdbx_description
1 polymer ?
#
loop_
_entity_poly.entity_id
_entity_poly.type
_entity_poly.pdbx_seq_one_letter_code
_entity_poly.pdbx_strand_id
1 'polypeptide(L)'
;MTKFVLIAALGAIASVSALGPDAVNLGTAGNYAILSKAGISTEPTSAITGDIGVSPIAATAITGFSLTADSTNVFATSTQVTGKVYADDYHPPTKSALTVAIGDMETAYTDAAGRLNPDSENLGSGDLGGQTLGPGLYAFSSSVKIPTDCTISGSATDKWIFQMSGDLTMAANTKVILEGGALASNIVWQVAGFVKVKTGAHMEGILLVKTKADFLTGSSLNGRILAQTAVNLQSSTVTQPGSGRLLGQLSIMTKFVLIAALGAIASVSANLEAVNLGTAGNYAIPLVCPNRAILSKAGISTEPTSAITGDIGVSPIAATAITGHRESVRRRLPPPTKSALTVAIGDMETAYTDAAGRLNPDSENLGSGDLGGQTLGPGLYAFSSSVKIPTDCTISGSATDKWIFQMSGDLTMAANTKVILEGGALASNIVWQVAGFVKVKTGAHMEGILLVKTKADFLTGSSLNGRILAQTAVNLQSSTVTQPGSGRLLGQLSIMTKFVLIAALGAIASVSANLEAVNLGTAGNYAILSKAGISTEPTSAITGDIGVSPIAATAITGHRESVRRRLPPPTKSALTVAIGDMETAYTDAAGRLNPDSENLGSGDLGGQTLGPGLYAFSSSVKIPTDCTISGSATDKWIFQMSGDLTMAANTKVILEGGALASNIVWQVAGFVKVKTGAHMEGILLVKTKADFLTGSSLNGRILAQTAVNLQSSTVTQPGSGRLLGQLSIMTKFVLIAALGAIASVSANLEAVNLGTAGNYAILSKAGISTEPTSAITGDIGVSPIAATAITGFSLTADSTNVFATSTQVTGKVYADDYHPPTKSALTVAIGDMETAYTDAAGRLNPDSENLGSGDLGGQTLGPGLYAFSSSVKIPTDCTISGSATDKWIFQMSGDLTMAANTKVILEGGALASNIVWQVAGFVKVKTGAHMEGILLVKTKADFLTGSSLNGRILAQTAVNLQSSTVTQPGSGRLLGQLSIMTKFVLIAALGAIASVSANLEAVNLGTAGNYAILSKAGISTEPTSAITGDIGVSPIAATAITGFSLTADSTNVFATSTQVTGKVYADDYHPPTKSALTVAIGDMETAYTDAAGRLNPDSENLGSGDLGGQTLGPGLYAFSSSVKIPTDCTISGSATDKWIFQMSGDLTMAANTKVILEGGALASNIVWQVAGFVKVKTGAHMEGILLVKTKADFLTGSSLNGRILAQTAVNLQSSTVTQPGSGRLLGQTADILV
;
A
#
# COMPACT_ATOMS: atom_id res chain seq x y z
N MET A 1 51.81 0.68 -0.89
CA MET A 1 51.28 -0.52 -0.21
C MET A 1 50.34 -0.01 0.86
N THR A 2 49.01 -0.15 0.86
CA THR A 2 48.00 -0.93 0.11
C THR A 2 46.66 -0.27 0.56
N LYS A 3 45.91 0.56 -0.17
CA LYS A 3 45.08 0.42 -1.38
C LYS A 3 44.15 -0.80 -1.41
N PHE A 4 42.83 -0.50 -1.44
CA PHE A 4 41.70 -1.26 -2.03
C PHE A 4 41.26 -2.56 -1.34
N VAL A 5 40.06 -2.55 -0.72
CA VAL A 5 38.80 -3.17 -1.19
C VAL A 5 37.80 -3.10 -0.03
N LEU A 6 36.87 -2.14 -0.07
CA LEU A 6 35.60 -2.21 0.68
C LEU A 6 34.47 -2.01 -0.32
N ILE A 7 34.34 -2.99 -1.22
CA ILE A 7 33.17 -3.25 -2.04
C ILE A 7 32.80 -4.71 -1.74
N ALA A 8 31.50 -4.95 -1.51
CA ALA A 8 30.83 -6.22 -1.23
C ALA A 8 30.73 -6.66 0.26
N ALA A 9 29.76 -6.11 0.99
CA ALA A 9 29.16 -6.81 2.15
C ALA A 9 27.72 -6.37 2.53
N LEU A 10 27.08 -5.44 1.80
CA LEU A 10 25.63 -5.19 1.92
C LEU A 10 24.98 -5.39 0.55
N GLY A 11 24.52 -6.60 0.31
CA GLY A 11 23.92 -7.01 -0.96
C GLY A 11 23.73 -8.52 -1.06
N ALA A 12 23.47 -9.20 0.05
CA ALA A 12 22.97 -10.56 0.06
C ALA A 12 21.80 -10.61 1.05
N ILE A 13 20.72 -9.91 0.69
CA ILE A 13 19.40 -10.31 1.16
C ILE A 13 19.16 -11.63 0.43
N ALA A 14 19.31 -12.75 1.13
CA ALA A 14 18.79 -14.02 0.63
C ALA A 14 17.29 -13.80 0.46
N SER A 15 16.85 -13.58 -0.78
CA SER A 15 15.48 -13.88 -1.15
C SER A 15 15.23 -15.31 -0.70
N VAL A 16 14.28 -15.53 0.20
CA VAL A 16 13.76 -16.88 0.43
C VAL A 16 13.04 -17.25 -0.86
N SER A 17 13.76 -17.79 -1.82
CA SER A 17 13.18 -18.47 -2.97
C SER A 17 12.39 -19.65 -2.43
N ALA A 18 11.15 -19.84 -2.91
CA ALA A 18 10.44 -21.09 -2.72
C ALA A 18 11.39 -22.24 -3.04
N LEU A 19 11.62 -23.13 -2.08
CA LEU A 19 12.47 -24.29 -2.28
C LEU A 19 11.65 -25.39 -2.97
N GLY A 20 12.33 -26.18 -3.80
CA GLY A 20 11.71 -27.24 -4.60
C GLY A 20 11.39 -26.84 -6.04
N PRO A 21 10.83 -27.75 -6.83
CA PRO A 21 10.59 -27.58 -8.27
C PRO A 21 9.46 -26.58 -8.57
N ASP A 22 9.43 -26.04 -9.80
CA ASP A 22 8.33 -25.20 -10.27
C ASP A 22 6.96 -25.88 -10.13
N ALA A 23 5.88 -25.10 -9.98
CA ALA A 23 4.55 -25.67 -9.78
C ALA A 23 4.11 -26.45 -11.03
N VAL A 24 3.37 -27.54 -10.85
CA VAL A 24 2.70 -28.25 -11.93
C VAL A 24 1.40 -27.52 -12.26
N ASN A 25 1.24 -27.06 -13.50
CA ASN A 25 0.03 -26.35 -13.91
C ASN A 25 -1.10 -27.35 -14.19
N LEU A 26 -2.17 -27.29 -13.38
CA LEU A 26 -3.33 -28.17 -13.52
C LEU A 26 -4.36 -27.68 -14.55
N GLY A 27 -4.22 -26.45 -15.06
CA GLY A 27 -5.22 -25.84 -15.94
C GLY A 27 -6.64 -25.94 -15.37
N THR A 28 -7.60 -26.29 -16.22
CA THR A 28 -9.00 -26.51 -15.84
C THR A 28 -9.26 -27.81 -15.06
N ALA A 29 -8.30 -28.75 -15.03
CA ALA A 29 -8.38 -29.91 -14.14
C ALA A 29 -8.31 -29.49 -12.66
N GLY A 30 -7.70 -28.33 -12.38
CA GLY A 30 -7.66 -27.70 -11.06
C GLY A 30 -9.03 -27.28 -10.51
N ASN A 31 -10.12 -27.38 -11.30
CA ASN A 31 -11.46 -27.08 -10.82
C ASN A 31 -12.12 -28.27 -10.08
N TYR A 32 -11.57 -29.48 -10.20
CA TYR A 32 -12.21 -30.71 -9.73
C TYR A 32 -11.49 -31.30 -8.50
N ALA A 33 -12.25 -31.67 -7.47
CA ALA A 33 -11.77 -32.51 -6.38
C ALA A 33 -11.44 -33.92 -6.89
N ILE A 34 -12.28 -34.45 -7.79
CA ILE A 34 -12.10 -35.76 -8.42
C ILE A 34 -12.38 -35.66 -9.92
N LEU A 35 -11.40 -35.99 -10.76
CA LEU A 35 -11.56 -36.06 -12.22
C LEU A 35 -11.08 -37.41 -12.74
N SER A 36 -11.87 -38.05 -13.59
CA SER A 36 -11.65 -39.44 -14.02
C SER A 36 -12.04 -39.68 -15.48
N LYS A 37 -11.36 -40.61 -16.17
CA LYS A 37 -11.72 -40.99 -17.55
C LYS A 37 -12.62 -42.21 -17.68
N ALA A 38 -12.58 -43.12 -16.70
CA ALA A 38 -13.25 -44.43 -16.77
C ALA A 38 -14.34 -44.63 -15.71
N GLY A 39 -14.47 -43.73 -14.73
CA GLY A 39 -15.56 -43.75 -13.76
C GLY A 39 -15.17 -43.32 -12.36
N ILE A 40 -16.18 -42.99 -11.55
CA ILE A 40 -16.05 -42.66 -10.13
C ILE A 40 -17.09 -43.50 -9.37
N SER A 41 -16.65 -44.36 -8.45
CA SER A 41 -17.55 -45.18 -7.63
C SER A 41 -17.42 -44.84 -6.15
N THR A 42 -18.52 -45.00 -5.41
CA THR A 42 -18.53 -44.93 -3.95
C THR A 42 -19.36 -46.07 -3.37
N GLU A 43 -18.83 -46.76 -2.37
CA GLU A 43 -19.61 -47.60 -1.47
C GLU A 43 -20.12 -46.71 -0.32
N PRO A 44 -21.44 -46.43 -0.25
CA PRO A 44 -21.94 -45.30 0.52
C PRO A 44 -21.68 -45.34 2.04
N THR A 45 -21.50 -44.19 2.71
CA THR A 45 -21.50 -42.80 2.17
C THR A 45 -20.13 -42.14 2.29
N SER A 46 -19.59 -41.65 1.18
CA SER A 46 -18.39 -40.79 1.13
C SER A 46 -18.77 -39.32 1.30
N ALA A 47 -17.80 -38.47 1.64
CA ALA A 47 -17.98 -37.01 1.77
C ALA A 47 -16.96 -36.27 0.91
N ILE A 48 -17.42 -35.58 -0.12
CA ILE A 48 -16.57 -34.85 -1.07
C ILE A 48 -16.87 -33.35 -0.96
N THR A 49 -15.82 -32.53 -0.83
CA THR A 49 -15.89 -31.06 -0.94
C THR A 49 -15.14 -30.62 -2.19
N GLY A 50 -15.89 -30.10 -3.18
CA GLY A 50 -15.42 -29.74 -4.51
C GLY A 50 -16.10 -30.55 -5.62
N ASP A 51 -15.87 -30.13 -6.87
CA ASP A 51 -16.57 -30.69 -8.04
C ASP A 51 -15.99 -32.07 -8.42
N ILE A 52 -16.84 -32.95 -8.96
CA ILE A 52 -16.40 -34.24 -9.51
C ILE A 52 -16.80 -34.37 -10.98
N GLY A 53 -15.97 -35.02 -11.80
CA GLY A 53 -16.17 -35.09 -13.24
C GLY A 53 -15.71 -36.41 -13.88
N VAL A 54 -16.46 -36.89 -14.88
CA VAL A 54 -16.03 -37.98 -15.77
C VAL A 54 -16.12 -37.60 -17.25
N SER A 55 -15.07 -37.88 -18.03
CA SER A 55 -15.07 -37.74 -19.50
C SER A 55 -13.94 -38.58 -20.11
N PRO A 56 -14.14 -39.26 -21.24
CA PRO A 56 -15.24 -39.14 -22.20
C PRO A 56 -16.47 -40.02 -21.90
N ILE A 57 -16.56 -40.60 -20.70
CA ILE A 57 -17.64 -41.52 -20.33
C ILE A 57 -18.87 -40.77 -19.78
N ALA A 58 -20.05 -41.38 -19.92
CA ALA A 58 -21.33 -40.86 -19.44
C ALA A 58 -21.49 -40.92 -17.92
N ALA A 59 -22.49 -40.21 -17.39
CA ALA A 59 -22.83 -40.14 -15.97
C ALA A 59 -23.12 -41.52 -15.33
N THR A 60 -23.48 -42.52 -16.13
CA THR A 60 -23.67 -43.91 -15.69
C THR A 60 -22.41 -44.55 -15.10
N ALA A 61 -21.23 -43.98 -15.37
CA ALA A 61 -19.97 -44.38 -14.76
C ALA A 61 -19.70 -43.71 -13.40
N ILE A 62 -20.58 -42.81 -12.94
CA ILE A 62 -20.58 -42.27 -11.58
C ILE A 62 -21.59 -43.06 -10.74
N THR A 63 -21.11 -44.03 -9.96
CA THR A 63 -21.94 -45.04 -9.28
C THR A 63 -21.91 -44.88 -7.75
N GLY A 64 -23.05 -45.12 -7.09
CA GLY A 64 -23.19 -45.01 -5.62
C GLY A 64 -23.49 -43.61 -5.08
N PHE A 65 -23.58 -42.59 -5.94
CA PHE A 65 -23.79 -41.19 -5.53
C PHE A 65 -25.25 -40.72 -5.48
N SER A 66 -26.21 -41.52 -5.95
CA SER A 66 -27.63 -41.12 -6.02
C SER A 66 -27.84 -39.76 -6.70
N LEU A 67 -27.33 -39.64 -7.93
CA LEU A 67 -27.28 -38.37 -8.66
C LEU A 67 -28.68 -37.82 -8.97
N THR A 68 -28.87 -36.53 -8.70
CA THR A 68 -30.04 -35.76 -9.12
C THR A 68 -29.60 -34.71 -10.14
N ALA A 69 -30.01 -34.87 -11.40
CA ALA A 69 -29.71 -33.90 -12.45
C ALA A 69 -30.39 -32.55 -12.14
N ASP A 70 -29.66 -31.46 -12.40
CA ASP A 70 -30.24 -30.12 -12.32
C ASP A 70 -31.27 -29.90 -13.45
N SER A 71 -32.16 -28.92 -13.25
CA SER A 71 -33.17 -28.48 -14.22
C SER A 71 -32.63 -28.18 -15.62
N THR A 72 -31.36 -27.73 -15.72
CA THR A 72 -30.68 -27.44 -16.99
C THR A 72 -30.00 -28.66 -17.62
N ASN A 73 -29.89 -29.77 -16.88
CA ASN A 73 -29.13 -30.97 -17.24
C ASN A 73 -27.66 -30.69 -17.62
N VAL A 74 -27.09 -29.56 -17.17
CA VAL A 74 -25.67 -29.21 -17.36
C VAL A 74 -24.79 -29.88 -16.30
N PHE A 75 -25.33 -30.17 -15.13
CA PHE A 75 -24.66 -30.88 -14.02
C PHE A 75 -25.69 -31.65 -13.19
N ALA A 76 -25.20 -32.48 -12.26
CA ALA A 76 -26.00 -33.15 -11.24
C ALA A 76 -25.50 -32.81 -9.83
N THR A 77 -26.31 -33.16 -8.83
CA THR A 77 -26.02 -32.99 -7.40
C THR A 77 -26.11 -34.34 -6.68
N SER A 78 -25.46 -34.44 -5.52
CA SER A 78 -25.49 -35.60 -4.63
C SER A 78 -25.34 -35.13 -3.19
N THR A 79 -26.02 -35.77 -2.24
CA THR A 79 -25.82 -35.49 -0.80
C THR A 79 -24.41 -35.81 -0.30
N GLN A 80 -23.66 -36.62 -1.05
CA GLN A 80 -22.25 -36.96 -0.76
C GLN A 80 -21.26 -35.92 -1.32
N VAL A 81 -21.72 -34.97 -2.13
CA VAL A 81 -20.86 -33.99 -2.83
C VAL A 81 -21.30 -32.57 -2.49
N THR A 82 -20.48 -31.86 -1.72
CA THR A 82 -20.54 -30.41 -1.56
C THR A 82 -19.83 -29.76 -2.75
N GLY A 83 -20.52 -29.75 -3.89
CA GLY A 83 -19.99 -29.36 -5.20
C GLY A 83 -20.94 -29.82 -6.31
N LYS A 84 -20.50 -29.73 -7.57
CA LYS A 84 -21.25 -30.18 -8.75
C LYS A 84 -20.67 -31.48 -9.31
N VAL A 85 -21.55 -32.31 -9.86
CA VAL A 85 -21.21 -33.55 -10.55
C VAL A 85 -21.35 -33.33 -12.05
N TYR A 86 -20.29 -33.63 -12.81
CA TYR A 86 -20.24 -33.42 -14.26
C TYR A 86 -19.95 -34.73 -15.00
N ALA A 87 -20.57 -34.90 -16.17
CA ALA A 87 -20.33 -36.05 -17.04
C ALA A 87 -20.42 -35.66 -18.53
N ASP A 88 -19.82 -36.46 -19.39
CA ASP A 88 -19.68 -36.17 -20.82
C ASP A 88 -21.02 -36.07 -21.57
N ASP A 89 -22.05 -36.77 -21.11
CA ASP A 89 -23.39 -36.83 -21.71
C ASP A 89 -24.34 -35.72 -21.21
N TYR A 90 -23.86 -34.81 -20.36
CA TYR A 90 -24.63 -33.65 -19.91
C TYR A 90 -24.68 -32.52 -20.96
N HIS A 91 -25.69 -31.66 -20.82
CA HIS A 91 -25.99 -30.60 -21.78
C HIS A 91 -24.79 -29.64 -21.94
N PRO A 92 -24.54 -29.09 -23.15
CA PRO A 92 -23.52 -28.07 -23.36
C PRO A 92 -23.61 -26.92 -22.34
N PRO A 93 -22.47 -26.38 -21.86
CA PRO A 93 -21.10 -26.59 -22.35
C PRO A 93 -20.32 -27.73 -21.67
N THR A 94 -20.95 -28.62 -20.90
CA THR A 94 -20.26 -29.56 -20.00
C THR A 94 -19.28 -30.48 -20.70
N LYS A 95 -19.68 -31.13 -21.80
CA LYS A 95 -18.79 -32.01 -22.59
C LYS A 95 -17.50 -31.33 -23.03
N SER A 96 -17.62 -30.13 -23.61
CA SER A 96 -16.46 -29.36 -24.08
C SER A 96 -15.57 -28.93 -22.91
N ALA A 97 -16.14 -28.52 -21.78
CA ALA A 97 -15.38 -28.14 -20.60
C ALA A 97 -14.62 -29.32 -19.99
N LEU A 98 -15.25 -30.50 -19.92
CA LEU A 98 -14.61 -31.72 -19.43
C LEU A 98 -13.52 -32.22 -20.38
N THR A 99 -13.71 -32.10 -21.69
CA THR A 99 -12.68 -32.46 -22.68
C THR A 99 -11.39 -31.65 -22.45
N VAL A 100 -11.52 -30.34 -22.18
CA VAL A 100 -10.38 -29.47 -21.85
C VAL A 100 -9.77 -29.87 -20.49
N ALA A 101 -10.59 -30.12 -19.47
CA ALA A 101 -10.10 -30.54 -18.15
C ALA A 101 -9.33 -31.87 -18.18
N ILE A 102 -9.76 -32.84 -18.98
CA ILE A 102 -9.03 -34.09 -19.17
C ILE A 102 -7.71 -33.85 -19.91
N GLY A 103 -7.69 -32.99 -20.93
CA GLY A 103 -6.46 -32.62 -21.63
C GLY A 103 -5.45 -31.90 -20.72
N ASP A 104 -5.92 -30.99 -19.86
CA ASP A 104 -5.09 -30.29 -18.88
C ASP A 104 -4.56 -31.25 -17.81
N MET A 105 -5.36 -32.23 -17.36
CA MET A 105 -4.93 -33.29 -16.45
C MET A 105 -3.81 -34.15 -17.05
N GLU A 106 -3.93 -34.55 -18.32
CA GLU A 106 -2.91 -35.33 -19.03
C GLU A 106 -1.62 -34.53 -19.25
N THR A 107 -1.77 -33.23 -19.52
CA THR A 107 -0.64 -32.29 -19.64
C THR A 107 0.07 -32.14 -18.30
N ALA A 108 -0.66 -31.92 -17.21
CA ALA A 108 -0.12 -31.84 -15.86
C ALA A 108 0.61 -33.13 -15.44
N TYR A 109 0.03 -34.31 -15.75
CA TYR A 109 0.69 -35.59 -15.52
C TYR A 109 2.01 -35.69 -16.29
N THR A 110 2.02 -35.30 -17.56
CA THR A 110 3.20 -35.38 -18.43
C THR A 110 4.29 -34.40 -17.98
N ASP A 111 3.93 -33.19 -17.57
CA ASP A 111 4.84 -32.20 -16.96
C ASP A 111 5.47 -32.76 -15.68
N ALA A 112 4.64 -33.23 -14.74
CA ALA A 112 5.12 -33.78 -13.48
C ALA A 112 6.03 -35.00 -13.69
N ALA A 113 5.67 -35.91 -14.60
CA ALA A 113 6.48 -37.10 -14.93
C ALA A 113 7.77 -36.75 -15.71
N GLY A 114 7.77 -35.62 -16.42
CA GLY A 114 8.86 -35.17 -17.27
C GLY A 114 9.89 -34.28 -16.59
N ARG A 115 9.71 -33.91 -15.31
CA ARG A 115 10.71 -33.15 -14.55
C ARG A 115 12.02 -33.94 -14.45
N LEU A 116 13.13 -33.27 -14.71
CA LEU A 116 14.49 -33.84 -14.73
C LEU A 116 15.27 -33.38 -13.50
N ASN A 117 16.37 -34.08 -13.19
CA ASN A 117 17.29 -33.79 -12.08
C ASN A 117 16.63 -33.86 -10.70
N PRO A 118 16.16 -35.05 -10.26
CA PRO A 118 15.59 -35.22 -8.93
C PRO A 118 16.61 -34.91 -7.83
N ASP A 119 16.14 -34.26 -6.76
CA ASP A 119 16.91 -34.01 -5.54
C ASP A 119 17.20 -35.30 -4.76
N SER A 120 16.34 -36.31 -4.94
CA SER A 120 16.53 -37.65 -4.40
C SER A 120 16.01 -38.72 -5.35
N GLU A 121 16.82 -39.75 -5.56
CA GLU A 121 16.43 -40.96 -6.29
C GLU A 121 16.24 -42.13 -5.33
N ASN A 122 15.10 -42.83 -5.45
CA ASN A 122 14.75 -44.04 -4.69
C ASN A 122 14.93 -43.88 -3.17
N LEU A 123 14.48 -42.74 -2.62
CA LEU A 123 14.55 -42.46 -1.19
C LEU A 123 13.96 -43.63 -0.37
N GLY A 124 14.70 -44.10 0.64
CA GLY A 124 14.24 -45.21 1.47
C GLY A 124 13.96 -46.51 0.68
N SER A 125 14.50 -46.67 -0.53
CA SER A 125 14.15 -47.76 -1.47
C SER A 125 12.65 -47.85 -1.76
N GLY A 126 11.97 -46.70 -1.81
CA GLY A 126 10.52 -46.61 -1.98
C GLY A 126 9.73 -46.78 -0.67
N ASP A 127 10.39 -46.87 0.49
CA ASP A 127 9.74 -46.84 1.80
C ASP A 127 9.84 -45.44 2.42
N LEU A 128 8.70 -44.75 2.54
CA LEU A 128 8.62 -43.40 3.12
C LEU A 128 8.18 -43.40 4.59
N GLY A 129 8.03 -44.57 5.23
CA GLY A 129 7.62 -44.64 6.62
C GLY A 129 8.61 -43.95 7.56
N GLY A 130 8.11 -43.02 8.39
CA GLY A 130 8.89 -42.28 9.38
C GLY A 130 9.80 -41.20 8.79
N GLN A 131 9.76 -40.95 7.49
CA GLN A 131 10.60 -39.95 6.83
C GLN A 131 10.05 -38.54 7.04
N THR A 132 10.97 -37.57 7.14
CA THR A 132 10.66 -36.13 7.05
C THR A 132 11.23 -35.59 5.75
N LEU A 133 10.35 -35.12 4.87
CA LEU A 133 10.64 -34.79 3.48
C LEU A 133 10.67 -33.27 3.30
N GLY A 134 11.85 -32.71 3.04
CA GLY A 134 12.02 -31.30 2.70
C GLY A 134 11.54 -30.99 1.26
N PRO A 135 11.43 -29.71 0.87
CA PRO A 135 11.01 -29.33 -0.49
C PRO A 135 11.92 -29.93 -1.55
N GLY A 136 11.35 -30.44 -2.65
CA GLY A 136 12.16 -31.07 -3.69
C GLY A 136 11.41 -31.97 -4.68
N LEU A 137 12.16 -32.41 -5.70
CA LEU A 137 11.78 -33.41 -6.70
C LEU A 137 12.32 -34.79 -6.29
N TYR A 138 11.42 -35.74 -6.04
CA TYR A 138 11.76 -37.10 -5.60
C TYR A 138 11.37 -38.10 -6.68
N ALA A 139 12.32 -38.89 -7.19
CA ALA A 139 12.08 -39.86 -8.24
C ALA A 139 12.23 -41.31 -7.75
N PHE A 140 11.29 -42.17 -8.14
CA PHE A 140 11.27 -43.60 -7.79
C PHE A 140 11.13 -44.47 -9.04
N SER A 141 12.11 -45.35 -9.26
CA SER A 141 12.08 -46.35 -10.33
C SER A 141 11.29 -47.61 -9.97
N SER A 142 10.64 -47.62 -8.81
CA SER A 142 9.78 -48.69 -8.29
C SER A 142 8.49 -48.16 -7.65
N SER A 143 7.66 -49.07 -7.13
CA SER A 143 6.52 -48.71 -6.28
C SER A 143 6.99 -48.07 -4.96
N VAL A 144 6.17 -47.16 -4.42
CA VAL A 144 6.36 -46.46 -3.16
C VAL A 144 5.33 -46.95 -2.13
N LYS A 145 5.78 -47.16 -0.90
CA LYS A 145 4.95 -47.53 0.26
C LYS A 145 5.11 -46.53 1.41
N ILE A 146 4.01 -46.28 2.11
CA ILE A 146 3.94 -45.51 3.36
C ILE A 146 3.44 -46.47 4.46
N PRO A 147 4.31 -47.29 5.08
CA PRO A 147 3.92 -48.28 6.08
C PRO A 147 3.67 -47.69 7.48
N THR A 148 4.22 -46.52 7.77
CA THR A 148 4.00 -45.71 8.97
C THR A 148 3.87 -44.23 8.57
N ASP A 149 3.50 -43.35 9.50
CA ASP A 149 3.36 -41.91 9.24
C ASP A 149 4.62 -41.32 8.58
N CYS A 150 4.44 -40.38 7.66
CA CYS A 150 5.52 -39.61 7.07
C CYS A 150 5.20 -38.12 7.15
N THR A 151 6.23 -37.29 7.22
CA THR A 151 6.10 -35.84 7.39
C THR A 151 6.63 -35.13 6.15
N ILE A 152 5.86 -34.18 5.63
CA ILE A 152 6.29 -33.21 4.61
C ILE A 152 6.50 -31.88 5.33
N SER A 153 7.75 -31.40 5.36
CA SER A 153 8.14 -30.24 6.15
C SER A 153 8.74 -29.15 5.28
N GLY A 154 8.11 -27.98 5.27
CA GLY A 154 8.57 -26.80 4.55
C GLY A 154 7.59 -25.65 4.72
N SER A 155 7.90 -24.49 4.15
CA SER A 155 7.05 -23.31 4.21
C SER A 155 5.83 -23.42 3.27
N ALA A 156 4.88 -22.49 3.41
CA ALA A 156 3.69 -22.43 2.56
C ALA A 156 3.97 -22.11 1.08
N THR A 157 5.19 -21.66 0.76
CA THR A 157 5.62 -21.37 -0.62
C THR A 157 6.41 -22.51 -1.26
N ASP A 158 6.88 -23.45 -0.45
CA ASP A 158 7.72 -24.56 -0.90
C ASP A 158 6.90 -25.62 -1.64
N LYS A 159 7.57 -26.42 -2.48
CA LYS A 159 6.93 -27.35 -3.41
C LYS A 159 7.57 -28.73 -3.38
N TRP A 160 6.73 -29.74 -3.62
CA TRP A 160 7.12 -31.15 -3.66
C TRP A 160 6.54 -31.82 -4.90
N ILE A 161 7.39 -32.52 -5.65
CA ILE A 161 6.94 -33.41 -6.73
C ILE A 161 7.52 -34.80 -6.47
N PHE A 162 6.64 -35.78 -6.32
CA PHE A 162 7.00 -37.20 -6.20
C PHE A 162 6.68 -37.91 -7.52
N GLN A 163 7.71 -38.34 -8.24
CA GLN A 163 7.60 -39.10 -9.48
C GLN A 163 7.79 -40.58 -9.18
N MET A 164 6.82 -41.42 -9.53
CA MET A 164 6.98 -42.87 -9.39
C MET A 164 6.49 -43.64 -10.60
N SER A 165 7.32 -44.60 -11.01
CA SER A 165 7.05 -45.51 -12.11
C SER A 165 6.17 -46.71 -11.71
N GLY A 166 6.11 -47.02 -10.41
CA GLY A 166 5.24 -48.06 -9.85
C GLY A 166 3.99 -47.51 -9.14
N ASP A 167 3.48 -48.31 -8.20
CA ASP A 167 2.27 -48.01 -7.42
C ASP A 167 2.59 -47.17 -6.17
N LEU A 168 1.60 -46.42 -5.67
CA LEU A 168 1.64 -45.78 -4.34
C LEU A 168 0.69 -46.51 -3.39
N THR A 169 1.23 -47.14 -2.34
CA THR A 169 0.40 -47.83 -1.33
C THR A 169 0.63 -47.28 0.07
N MET A 170 -0.45 -46.85 0.72
CA MET A 170 -0.43 -46.34 2.09
C MET A 170 -1.08 -47.35 3.04
N ALA A 171 -0.44 -47.65 4.16
CA ALA A 171 -0.94 -48.60 5.16
C ALA A 171 -2.19 -48.09 5.88
N ALA A 172 -2.87 -48.97 6.62
CA ALA A 172 -4.08 -48.58 7.35
C ALA A 172 -3.72 -47.69 8.55
N ASN A 173 -4.55 -46.69 8.84
CA ASN A 173 -4.41 -45.75 9.94
C ASN A 173 -3.11 -44.92 9.96
N THR A 174 -2.39 -44.82 8.84
CA THR A 174 -1.20 -43.95 8.72
C THR A 174 -1.58 -42.55 8.24
N LYS A 175 -0.68 -41.59 8.41
CA LYS A 175 -0.87 -40.19 8.01
C LYS A 175 0.32 -39.65 7.22
N VAL A 176 0.01 -38.86 6.20
CA VAL A 176 0.95 -37.86 5.67
C VAL A 176 0.72 -36.59 6.48
N ILE A 177 1.74 -36.12 7.19
CA ILE A 177 1.67 -34.98 8.12
C ILE A 177 2.33 -33.77 7.47
N LEU A 178 1.67 -32.61 7.50
CA LEU A 178 2.27 -31.34 7.06
C LEU A 178 2.86 -30.59 8.25
N GLU A 179 4.12 -30.18 8.15
CA GLU A 179 4.83 -29.37 9.15
C GLU A 179 5.47 -28.14 8.49
N GLY A 180 5.78 -27.12 9.30
CA GLY A 180 6.49 -25.91 8.85
C GLY A 180 5.65 -24.92 8.03
N GLY A 181 4.35 -25.20 7.84
CA GLY A 181 3.44 -24.40 7.00
C GLY A 181 3.24 -24.94 5.58
N ALA A 182 3.74 -26.14 5.28
CA ALA A 182 3.53 -26.81 4.00
C ALA A 182 2.03 -26.90 3.65
N LEU A 183 1.70 -26.69 2.38
CA LEU A 183 0.33 -26.72 1.88
C LEU A 183 0.11 -27.92 0.95
N ALA A 184 -1.01 -28.62 1.13
CA ALA A 184 -1.46 -29.70 0.24
C ALA A 184 -1.50 -29.28 -1.25
N SER A 185 -1.81 -28.00 -1.54
CA SER A 185 -1.83 -27.47 -2.90
C SER A 185 -0.47 -27.45 -3.60
N ASN A 186 0.63 -27.56 -2.84
CA ASN A 186 2.00 -27.50 -3.38
C ASN A 186 2.66 -28.89 -3.44
N ILE A 187 1.93 -29.95 -3.09
CA ILE A 187 2.43 -31.32 -3.05
C ILE A 187 1.79 -32.08 -4.20
N VAL A 188 2.61 -32.58 -5.14
CA VAL A 188 2.15 -33.32 -6.31
C VAL A 188 2.72 -34.74 -6.28
N TRP A 189 1.83 -35.73 -6.36
CA TRP A 189 2.18 -37.13 -6.50
C TRP A 189 1.84 -37.59 -7.92
N GLN A 190 2.87 -37.76 -8.75
CA GLN A 190 2.73 -38.34 -10.07
C GLN A 190 2.97 -39.86 -9.99
N VAL A 191 1.94 -40.64 -10.30
CA VAL A 191 1.93 -42.11 -10.12
C VAL A 191 1.60 -42.82 -11.43
N ALA A 192 2.56 -43.56 -11.98
CA ALA A 192 2.35 -44.33 -13.20
C ALA A 192 1.56 -45.63 -12.98
N GLY A 193 1.65 -46.22 -11.78
CA GLY A 193 0.85 -47.36 -11.31
C GLY A 193 -0.50 -46.91 -10.73
N PHE A 194 -1.02 -47.68 -9.77
CA PHE A 194 -2.24 -47.32 -9.02
C PHE A 194 -1.91 -46.61 -7.70
N VAL A 195 -2.87 -45.86 -7.18
CA VAL A 195 -2.84 -45.37 -5.79
C VAL A 195 -3.78 -46.21 -4.95
N LYS A 196 -3.34 -46.64 -3.77
CA LYS A 196 -4.17 -47.35 -2.79
C LYS A 196 -3.97 -46.79 -1.39
N VAL A 197 -5.00 -46.11 -0.88
CA VAL A 197 -5.05 -45.58 0.49
C VAL A 197 -5.93 -46.50 1.32
N LYS A 198 -5.33 -47.23 2.27
CA LYS A 198 -6.04 -48.24 3.06
C LYS A 198 -6.90 -47.61 4.16
N THR A 199 -7.66 -48.47 4.84
CA THR A 199 -8.64 -48.10 5.88
C THR A 199 -8.09 -47.10 6.89
N GLY A 200 -8.84 -46.01 7.12
CA GLY A 200 -8.52 -44.98 8.12
C GLY A 200 -7.28 -44.12 7.84
N ALA A 201 -6.62 -44.27 6.70
CA ALA A 201 -5.39 -43.53 6.40
C ALA A 201 -5.69 -42.12 5.86
N HIS A 202 -4.83 -41.13 6.17
CA HIS A 202 -4.96 -39.73 5.76
C HIS A 202 -3.83 -39.27 4.82
N MET A 203 -4.18 -38.84 3.61
CA MET A 203 -3.24 -38.39 2.58
C MET A 203 -3.33 -36.88 2.34
N GLU A 204 -2.23 -36.28 1.90
CA GLU A 204 -2.10 -34.85 1.60
C GLU A 204 -1.54 -34.68 0.17
N GLY A 205 -2.14 -33.80 -0.63
CA GLY A 205 -1.60 -33.41 -1.95
C GLY A 205 -2.48 -33.70 -3.17
N ILE A 206 -1.97 -33.33 -4.35
CA ILE A 206 -2.59 -33.56 -5.66
C ILE A 206 -2.10 -34.89 -6.23
N LEU A 207 -3.01 -35.84 -6.45
CA LEU A 207 -2.71 -37.13 -7.05
C LEU A 207 -2.94 -37.07 -8.57
N LEU A 208 -1.86 -37.17 -9.35
CA LEU A 208 -1.88 -37.34 -10.80
C LEU A 208 -1.61 -38.83 -11.13
N VAL A 209 -2.68 -39.59 -11.35
CA VAL A 209 -2.64 -41.06 -11.42
C VAL A 209 -2.89 -41.54 -12.85
N LYS A 210 -1.95 -42.30 -13.43
CA LYS A 210 -2.12 -42.84 -14.79
C LYS A 210 -3.11 -44.00 -14.84
N THR A 211 -3.24 -44.76 -13.76
CA THR A 211 -4.22 -45.84 -13.67
C THR A 211 -5.34 -45.47 -12.71
N LYS A 212 -5.61 -46.27 -11.68
CA LYS A 212 -6.74 -46.11 -10.77
C LYS A 212 -6.31 -45.62 -9.39
N ALA A 213 -7.23 -44.98 -8.67
CA ALA A 213 -7.07 -44.62 -7.28
C ALA A 213 -8.15 -45.31 -6.43
N ASP A 214 -7.72 -46.15 -5.47
CA ASP A 214 -8.59 -46.85 -4.53
C ASP A 214 -8.43 -46.24 -3.12
N PHE A 215 -9.51 -45.68 -2.59
CA PHE A 215 -9.61 -45.18 -1.21
C PHE A 215 -10.55 -46.10 -0.42
N LEU A 216 -10.00 -46.81 0.56
CA LEU A 216 -10.75 -47.80 1.36
C LEU A 216 -11.49 -47.15 2.55
N THR A 217 -12.27 -47.95 3.28
CA THR A 217 -13.17 -47.50 4.37
C THR A 217 -12.56 -46.44 5.28
N GLY A 218 -13.16 -45.25 5.34
CA GLY A 218 -12.77 -44.19 6.28
C GLY A 218 -11.43 -43.51 5.98
N SER A 219 -10.82 -43.77 4.81
CA SER A 219 -9.65 -43.02 4.37
C SER A 219 -10.00 -41.57 4.01
N SER A 220 -9.03 -40.68 4.06
CA SER A 220 -9.22 -39.26 3.78
C SER A 220 -8.09 -38.64 2.95
N LEU A 221 -8.41 -37.60 2.19
CA LEU A 221 -7.49 -36.81 1.38
C LEU A 221 -7.82 -35.33 1.50
N ASN A 222 -6.83 -34.53 1.89
CA ASN A 222 -6.80 -33.09 1.64
C ASN A 222 -6.01 -32.87 0.35
N GLY A 223 -6.72 -32.63 -0.76
CA GLY A 223 -6.08 -32.81 -2.06
C GLY A 223 -7.02 -32.96 -3.24
N ARG A 224 -6.49 -33.51 -4.33
CA ARG A 224 -7.25 -33.84 -5.55
C ARG A 224 -6.93 -35.24 -6.01
N ILE A 225 -7.91 -35.90 -6.62
CA ILE A 225 -7.72 -37.19 -7.30
C ILE A 225 -7.96 -36.98 -8.80
N LEU A 226 -6.88 -36.95 -9.58
CA LEU A 226 -6.90 -36.76 -11.02
C LEU A 226 -6.40 -38.05 -11.69
N ALA A 227 -7.33 -38.92 -12.09
CA ALA A 227 -7.04 -40.28 -12.54
C ALA A 227 -7.37 -40.50 -14.02
N GLN A 228 -6.44 -41.07 -14.79
CA GLN A 228 -6.67 -41.40 -16.20
C GLN A 228 -7.45 -42.71 -16.40
N THR A 229 -7.79 -43.46 -15.33
CA THR A 229 -8.77 -44.56 -15.39
C THR A 229 -9.90 -44.35 -14.37
N ALA A 230 -9.99 -45.13 -13.29
CA ALA A 230 -11.11 -45.10 -12.35
C ALA A 230 -10.72 -44.58 -10.95
N VAL A 231 -11.68 -44.00 -10.24
CA VAL A 231 -11.56 -43.64 -8.81
C VAL A 231 -12.61 -44.42 -8.03
N ASN A 232 -12.19 -45.16 -7.01
CA ASN A 232 -13.08 -45.98 -6.17
C ASN A 232 -12.96 -45.54 -4.71
N LEU A 233 -14.08 -45.14 -4.11
CA LEU A 233 -14.17 -44.66 -2.73
C LEU A 233 -14.98 -45.63 -1.85
N GLN A 234 -14.62 -45.74 -0.58
CA GLN A 234 -15.38 -46.50 0.42
C GLN A 234 -15.48 -45.65 1.68
N SER A 235 -16.65 -45.05 1.92
CA SER A 235 -16.88 -44.13 3.05
C SER A 235 -15.71 -43.14 3.27
N SER A 236 -15.18 -42.58 2.19
CA SER A 236 -13.95 -41.79 2.19
C SER A 236 -14.25 -40.30 2.21
N THR A 237 -13.33 -39.50 2.76
CA THR A 237 -13.44 -38.03 2.75
C THR A 237 -12.43 -37.41 1.78
N VAL A 238 -12.89 -36.63 0.80
CA VAL A 238 -12.00 -35.90 -0.12
C VAL A 238 -12.31 -34.42 -0.05
N THR A 239 -11.35 -33.61 0.37
CA THR A 239 -11.50 -32.17 0.48
C THR A 239 -10.53 -31.47 -0.46
N GLN A 240 -11.08 -30.78 -1.46
CA GLN A 240 -10.30 -29.97 -2.39
C GLN A 240 -9.50 -28.90 -1.62
N PRO A 241 -8.19 -28.75 -1.87
CA PRO A 241 -7.39 -27.71 -1.22
C PRO A 241 -7.91 -26.35 -1.67
N GLY A 242 -8.16 -25.45 -0.72
CA GLY A 242 -8.52 -24.07 -1.01
C GLY A 242 -7.42 -23.41 -1.85
N SER A 243 -7.77 -22.61 -2.85
CA SER A 243 -6.80 -21.80 -3.59
C SER A 243 -5.94 -21.06 -2.59
N GLY A 244 -4.64 -21.36 -2.54
CA GLY A 244 -3.70 -20.91 -1.50
C GLY A 244 -3.84 -19.42 -1.17
N ARG A 245 -4.70 -19.11 -0.20
CA ARG A 245 -4.67 -17.90 0.59
C ARG A 245 -4.55 -18.37 2.02
N LEU A 246 -3.30 -18.60 2.42
CA LEU A 246 -2.75 -18.56 3.78
C LEU A 246 -3.81 -18.57 4.90
N LEU A 247 -4.47 -19.70 5.14
CA LEU A 247 -5.45 -19.86 6.22
C LEU A 247 -5.24 -21.21 6.88
N GLY A 248 -4.23 -21.27 7.75
CA GLY A 248 -3.89 -22.44 8.55
C GLY A 248 -2.48 -22.32 9.09
N GLN A 249 -2.35 -21.83 10.32
CA GLN A 249 -1.11 -21.63 11.09
C GLN A 249 -0.18 -20.49 10.63
N LEU A 250 -0.57 -19.26 10.97
CA LEU A 250 0.38 -18.17 11.26
C LEU A 250 0.09 -17.61 12.66
N SER A 251 0.21 -18.46 13.68
CA SER A 251 0.42 -17.98 15.03
C SER A 251 1.91 -17.64 15.16
N ILE A 252 2.21 -16.36 15.41
CA ILE A 252 3.54 -15.80 15.70
C ILE A 252 4.44 -15.52 14.47
N MET A 253 4.16 -14.46 13.71
CA MET A 253 5.20 -13.51 13.24
C MET A 253 4.57 -12.24 12.62
N THR A 254 4.20 -11.29 13.46
CA THR A 254 3.87 -9.92 13.01
C THR A 254 5.05 -9.01 13.31
N LYS A 255 6.03 -8.99 12.41
CA LYS A 255 7.02 -7.90 12.23
C LYS A 255 7.91 -8.26 11.04
N PHE A 256 7.49 -7.89 9.82
CA PHE A 256 8.29 -7.54 8.64
C PHE A 256 7.31 -7.32 7.47
N VAL A 257 6.60 -6.19 7.49
CA VAL A 257 5.84 -5.70 6.33
C VAL A 257 6.59 -4.50 5.75
N LEU A 258 7.66 -4.81 5.04
CA LEU A 258 8.23 -4.06 3.93
C LEU A 258 9.29 -5.00 3.33
N ILE A 259 9.28 -5.22 2.01
CA ILE A 259 10.07 -6.26 1.27
C ILE A 259 9.27 -7.54 0.96
N ALA A 260 8.15 -7.39 0.24
CA ALA A 260 7.62 -8.44 -0.65
C ALA A 260 6.99 -7.83 -1.93
N ALA A 261 7.41 -6.61 -2.29
CA ALA A 261 6.93 -5.89 -3.49
C ALA A 261 8.04 -5.57 -4.51
N LEU A 262 9.27 -6.09 -4.33
CA LEU A 262 10.39 -5.85 -5.25
C LEU A 262 10.98 -7.12 -5.89
N GLY A 263 10.48 -8.32 -5.56
CA GLY A 263 10.99 -9.59 -6.10
C GLY A 263 10.26 -10.14 -7.34
N ALA A 264 9.08 -9.62 -7.68
CA ALA A 264 8.24 -10.16 -8.76
C ALA A 264 8.33 -9.37 -10.08
N ILE A 265 9.45 -8.69 -10.35
CA ILE A 265 9.69 -7.97 -11.62
C ILE A 265 10.76 -8.64 -12.49
N ALA A 266 11.28 -9.82 -12.10
CA ALA A 266 12.35 -10.47 -12.84
C ALA A 266 12.12 -11.98 -13.05
N SER A 267 10.98 -12.41 -13.60
CA SER A 267 10.85 -13.66 -14.38
C SER A 267 9.40 -13.95 -14.79
N VAL A 268 8.77 -13.12 -15.62
CA VAL A 268 7.69 -13.57 -16.52
C VAL A 268 7.90 -12.89 -17.86
N SER A 269 8.95 -13.33 -18.55
CA SER A 269 9.08 -13.16 -20.00
C SER A 269 8.75 -14.50 -20.63
N ALA A 270 7.47 -14.78 -20.83
CA ALA A 270 6.93 -15.59 -21.92
C ALA A 270 5.43 -15.83 -21.69
N ASN A 271 4.65 -15.40 -22.69
CA ASN A 271 3.38 -16.00 -23.11
C ASN A 271 2.26 -16.07 -22.05
N LEU A 272 1.45 -14.99 -21.99
CA LEU A 272 0.05 -15.15 -21.66
C LEU A 272 -0.77 -14.70 -22.88
N GLU A 273 -1.20 -15.70 -23.66
CA GLU A 273 -2.15 -15.56 -24.75
C GLU A 273 -3.48 -15.03 -24.20
N ALA A 274 -4.03 -14.01 -24.87
CA ALA A 274 -5.29 -13.39 -24.50
C ALA A 274 -6.46 -14.35 -24.76
N VAL A 275 -7.10 -14.86 -23.70
CA VAL A 275 -8.42 -15.47 -23.78
C VAL A 275 -9.47 -14.36 -23.83
N ASN A 276 -10.10 -14.25 -24.99
CA ASN A 276 -11.18 -13.32 -25.31
C ASN A 276 -12.52 -13.93 -24.87
N LEU A 277 -13.34 -13.20 -24.10
CA LEU A 277 -14.75 -13.55 -23.86
C LEU A 277 -15.60 -12.29 -24.04
N GLY A 278 -16.42 -12.31 -25.10
CA GLY A 278 -17.23 -11.18 -25.55
C GLY A 278 -18.60 -11.06 -24.90
N THR A 279 -19.20 -9.90 -25.19
CA THR A 279 -20.58 -9.40 -24.95
C THR A 279 -20.91 -8.95 -23.52
N ALA A 280 -21.35 -7.71 -23.24
CA ALA A 280 -21.87 -6.62 -24.07
C ALA A 280 -21.67 -5.23 -23.42
N GLY A 281 -21.60 -4.17 -24.25
CA GLY A 281 -22.00 -2.81 -23.86
C GLY A 281 -20.94 -1.86 -23.32
N ASN A 282 -19.81 -1.69 -24.01
CA ASN A 282 -19.13 -0.38 -24.10
C ASN A 282 -18.06 -0.42 -25.19
N TYR A 283 -17.95 0.65 -25.98
CA TYR A 283 -17.09 0.80 -27.15
C TYR A 283 -15.57 0.83 -26.83
N ALA A 284 -15.07 -0.02 -25.93
CA ALA A 284 -13.65 -0.19 -25.68
C ALA A 284 -13.04 -1.13 -26.72
N ILE A 285 -12.29 -0.59 -27.66
CA ILE A 285 -11.35 -1.37 -28.47
C ILE A 285 -10.07 -1.52 -27.62
N PRO A 286 -9.62 -2.74 -27.28
CA PRO A 286 -8.33 -2.93 -26.64
C PRO A 286 -7.23 -2.60 -27.66
N LEU A 287 -6.67 -1.39 -27.60
CA LEU A 287 -5.50 -1.03 -28.41
C LEU A 287 -4.24 -1.49 -27.66
N VAL A 288 -3.78 -2.72 -27.93
CA VAL A 288 -2.64 -3.38 -27.23
C VAL A 288 -1.26 -2.91 -27.75
N CYS A 289 -1.21 -1.90 -28.63
CA CYS A 289 0.05 -1.30 -29.10
C CYS A 289 0.23 0.14 -28.58
N PRO A 290 0.51 0.40 -27.29
CA PRO A 290 0.44 1.76 -26.72
C PRO A 290 1.45 2.76 -27.31
N ASN A 291 2.52 2.34 -28.01
CA ASN A 291 3.65 3.21 -28.34
C ASN A 291 3.87 3.53 -29.83
N ARG A 292 3.05 3.04 -30.77
CA ARG A 292 3.29 3.24 -32.22
C ARG A 292 2.36 4.27 -32.85
N ALA A 293 2.94 5.27 -33.51
CA ALA A 293 2.22 6.26 -34.31
C ALA A 293 1.83 5.69 -35.69
N ILE A 294 2.69 4.88 -36.30
CA ILE A 294 2.46 4.26 -37.61
C ILE A 294 2.90 2.80 -37.61
N LEU A 295 2.01 1.89 -38.04
CA LEU A 295 2.30 0.47 -38.22
C LEU A 295 1.75 -0.02 -39.57
N SER A 296 2.57 -0.76 -40.32
CA SER A 296 2.17 -1.32 -41.62
C SER A 296 2.65 -2.74 -41.87
N LYS A 297 1.90 -3.54 -42.64
CA LYS A 297 2.30 -4.91 -43.01
C LYS A 297 3.22 -4.98 -44.24
N ALA A 298 3.06 -4.09 -45.22
CA ALA A 298 3.75 -4.18 -46.52
C ALA A 298 4.73 -3.03 -46.81
N GLY A 299 4.51 -1.81 -46.30
CA GLY A 299 5.49 -0.73 -46.47
C GLY A 299 5.04 0.65 -46.00
N ILE A 300 6.02 1.51 -45.69
CA ILE A 300 5.79 2.90 -45.29
C ILE A 300 6.69 3.81 -46.15
N SER A 301 6.10 4.73 -46.91
CA SER A 301 6.83 5.73 -47.68
C SER A 301 6.55 7.12 -47.12
N THR A 302 7.60 7.87 -46.78
CA THR A 302 7.48 9.25 -46.29
C THR A 302 8.35 10.19 -47.10
N GLU A 303 7.87 11.39 -47.40
CA GLU A 303 8.75 12.47 -47.85
C GLU A 303 9.64 12.97 -46.68
N PRO A 304 10.89 13.44 -46.95
CA PRO A 304 11.82 13.87 -45.89
C PRO A 304 11.31 15.01 -44.98
N THR A 305 10.30 15.74 -45.43
CA THR A 305 9.65 16.86 -44.74
C THR A 305 8.46 16.44 -43.86
N SER A 306 8.08 15.15 -43.87
CA SER A 306 7.04 14.63 -42.98
C SER A 306 7.51 14.59 -41.52
N ALA A 307 6.63 15.00 -40.60
CA ALA A 307 6.90 15.03 -39.16
C ALA A 307 6.07 13.97 -38.43
N ILE A 308 6.72 13.07 -37.69
CA ILE A 308 6.06 11.98 -36.96
C ILE A 308 6.47 12.02 -35.50
N THR A 309 5.49 12.02 -34.59
CA THR A 309 5.71 11.93 -33.14
C THR A 309 5.15 10.59 -32.64
N GLY A 310 6.05 9.61 -32.45
CA GLY A 310 5.77 8.23 -31.98
C GLY A 310 6.48 7.17 -32.84
N ASP A 311 6.44 5.89 -32.44
CA ASP A 311 7.22 4.85 -33.12
C ASP A 311 6.63 4.46 -34.50
N ILE A 312 7.50 4.09 -35.44
CA ILE A 312 7.16 3.59 -36.78
C ILE A 312 7.57 2.11 -36.89
N GLY A 313 6.76 1.26 -37.52
CA GLY A 313 7.11 -0.15 -37.72
C GLY A 313 6.53 -0.79 -38.98
N VAL A 314 7.28 -1.73 -39.56
CA VAL A 314 6.83 -2.62 -40.64
C VAL A 314 7.17 -4.07 -40.30
N SER A 315 6.24 -5.02 -40.50
CA SER A 315 6.45 -6.48 -40.30
C SER A 315 5.44 -7.30 -41.10
N PRO A 316 5.77 -8.49 -41.64
CA PRO A 316 6.99 -9.29 -41.45
C PRO A 316 8.18 -8.89 -42.34
N ILE A 317 8.01 -7.88 -43.20
CA ILE A 317 9.02 -7.41 -44.15
C ILE A 317 10.12 -6.62 -43.43
N ALA A 318 11.36 -6.70 -43.93
CA ALA A 318 12.51 -5.99 -43.36
C ALA A 318 12.32 -4.46 -43.33
N ALA A 319 13.02 -3.78 -42.41
CA ALA A 319 12.98 -2.32 -42.23
C ALA A 319 13.33 -1.51 -43.50
N THR A 320 13.91 -2.13 -44.53
CA THR A 320 14.13 -1.57 -45.87
C THR A 320 12.84 -1.22 -46.62
N ALA A 321 11.68 -1.66 -46.14
CA ALA A 321 10.35 -1.26 -46.64
C ALA A 321 9.87 0.09 -46.08
N ILE A 322 10.67 0.77 -45.25
CA ILE A 322 10.49 2.18 -44.87
C ILE A 322 11.38 3.03 -45.76
N THR A 323 10.79 3.85 -46.64
CA THR A 323 11.54 4.66 -47.62
C THR A 323 11.29 6.16 -47.44
N GLY A 324 12.35 6.97 -47.59
CA GLY A 324 12.29 8.43 -47.59
C GLY A 324 12.25 9.13 -46.22
N HIS A 325 12.21 8.37 -45.12
CA HIS A 325 12.33 8.90 -43.75
C HIS A 325 13.79 9.27 -43.43
N ARG A 326 14.06 10.52 -43.02
CA ARG A 326 15.33 10.89 -42.37
C ARG A 326 15.17 10.66 -40.88
N GLU A 327 16.02 9.81 -40.28
CA GLU A 327 16.01 9.58 -38.83
C GLU A 327 16.17 10.91 -38.07
N SER A 328 15.08 11.39 -37.48
CA SER A 328 15.15 12.28 -36.32
C SER A 328 15.25 11.38 -35.08
N VAL A 329 16.43 11.38 -34.47
CA VAL A 329 16.83 10.52 -33.36
C VAL A 329 15.81 10.55 -32.21
N ARG A 330 14.95 9.53 -32.16
CA ARG A 330 14.28 9.06 -30.93
C ARG A 330 14.49 7.55 -30.83
N ARG A 331 15.72 7.12 -30.51
CA ARG A 331 15.99 5.76 -30.05
C ARG A 331 15.87 5.73 -28.53
N ARG A 332 14.66 5.52 -28.00
CA ARG A 332 14.51 4.94 -26.65
C ARG A 332 14.26 3.45 -26.87
N LEU A 333 15.20 2.61 -26.41
CA LEU A 333 15.28 1.15 -26.55
C LEU A 333 15.97 0.60 -27.82
N PRO A 334 16.60 -0.60 -27.74
CA PRO A 334 17.13 -1.30 -28.92
C PRO A 334 16.04 -1.50 -29.98
N PRO A 335 16.41 -1.62 -31.28
CA PRO A 335 15.46 -1.88 -32.34
C PRO A 335 14.56 -3.05 -31.94
N PRO A 336 13.22 -2.90 -32.03
CA PRO A 336 12.29 -3.93 -31.58
C PRO A 336 12.59 -5.23 -32.30
N THR A 337 12.61 -6.33 -31.57
CA THR A 337 12.79 -7.65 -32.15
C THR A 337 11.69 -7.91 -33.18
N LYS A 338 12.01 -8.66 -34.24
CA LYS A 338 11.03 -9.07 -35.27
C LYS A 338 9.77 -9.71 -34.66
N SER A 339 9.92 -10.37 -33.50
CA SER A 339 8.82 -10.93 -32.72
C SER A 339 7.88 -9.87 -32.15
N ALA A 340 8.38 -8.77 -31.57
CA ALA A 340 7.55 -7.69 -31.03
C ALA A 340 6.75 -6.94 -32.13
N LEU A 341 7.32 -6.79 -33.33
CA LEU A 341 6.60 -6.21 -34.47
C LEU A 341 5.57 -7.19 -35.06
N THR A 342 5.81 -8.50 -34.96
CA THR A 342 4.85 -9.53 -35.40
C THR A 342 3.61 -9.54 -34.48
N VAL A 343 3.81 -9.46 -33.16
CA VAL A 343 2.72 -9.32 -32.19
C VAL A 343 1.92 -8.05 -32.45
N ALA A 344 2.59 -6.91 -32.67
CA ALA A 344 1.90 -5.65 -32.95
C ALA A 344 1.01 -5.69 -34.21
N ILE A 345 1.43 -6.42 -35.26
CA ILE A 345 0.61 -6.64 -36.46
C ILE A 345 -0.59 -7.54 -36.15
N GLY A 346 -0.42 -8.59 -35.33
CA GLY A 346 -1.52 -9.43 -34.86
C GLY A 346 -2.54 -8.65 -34.04
N ASP A 347 -2.08 -7.75 -33.15
CA ASP A 347 -2.95 -6.88 -32.35
C ASP A 347 -3.73 -5.89 -33.24
N MET A 348 -3.08 -5.32 -34.26
CA MET A 348 -3.73 -4.45 -35.25
C MET A 348 -4.81 -5.21 -36.04
N GLU A 349 -4.53 -6.43 -36.50
CA GLU A 349 -5.51 -7.26 -37.20
C GLU A 349 -6.70 -7.62 -36.29
N THR A 350 -6.43 -7.87 -35.01
CA THR A 350 -7.45 -8.11 -33.98
C THR A 350 -8.31 -6.87 -33.74
N ALA A 351 -7.69 -5.70 -33.57
CA ALA A 351 -8.41 -4.43 -33.39
C ALA A 351 -9.26 -4.07 -34.61
N TYR A 352 -8.74 -4.31 -35.84
CA TYR A 352 -9.51 -4.14 -37.06
C TYR A 352 -10.73 -5.06 -37.09
N THR A 353 -10.55 -6.34 -36.73
CA THR A 353 -11.63 -7.34 -36.74
C THR A 353 -12.67 -7.05 -35.66
N ASP A 354 -12.26 -6.63 -34.46
CA ASP A 354 -13.16 -6.20 -33.39
C ASP A 354 -13.97 -4.96 -33.80
N ALA A 355 -13.30 -3.92 -34.30
CA ALA A 355 -13.97 -2.70 -34.74
C ALA A 355 -14.94 -2.98 -35.90
N ALA A 356 -14.57 -3.84 -36.87
CA ALA A 356 -15.45 -4.24 -37.98
C ALA A 356 -16.59 -5.16 -37.53
N GLY A 357 -16.41 -5.92 -36.45
CA GLY A 357 -17.36 -6.91 -35.93
C GLY A 357 -18.35 -6.35 -34.92
N ARG A 358 -18.28 -5.08 -34.54
CA ARG A 358 -19.28 -4.46 -33.65
C ARG A 358 -20.65 -4.46 -34.33
N LEU A 359 -21.66 -4.97 -33.62
CA LEU A 359 -23.04 -5.07 -34.06
C LEU A 359 -23.88 -3.96 -33.42
N ASN A 360 -25.05 -3.68 -34.00
CA ASN A 360 -26.02 -2.66 -33.56
C ASN A 360 -25.51 -1.22 -33.69
N PRO A 361 -25.29 -0.72 -34.92
CA PRO A 361 -24.91 0.67 -35.14
C PRO A 361 -25.99 1.65 -34.65
N ASP A 362 -25.55 2.72 -33.99
CA ASP A 362 -26.40 3.86 -33.62
C ASP A 362 -26.86 4.64 -34.86
N SER A 363 -26.13 4.54 -35.96
CA SER A 363 -26.53 5.09 -37.26
C SER A 363 -26.02 4.25 -38.43
N GLU A 364 -26.90 3.97 -39.39
CA GLU A 364 -26.56 3.29 -40.64
C GLU A 364 -26.58 4.26 -41.82
N ASN A 365 -25.52 4.28 -42.60
CA ASN A 365 -25.34 5.07 -43.81
C ASN A 365 -25.66 6.56 -43.61
N LEU A 366 -25.24 7.14 -42.48
CA LEU A 366 -25.47 8.55 -42.16
C LEU A 366 -25.07 9.45 -43.33
N GLY A 367 -25.96 10.37 -43.73
CA GLY A 367 -25.69 11.27 -44.85
C GLY A 367 -25.43 10.55 -46.19
N SER A 368 -25.84 9.29 -46.34
CA SER A 368 -25.47 8.42 -47.48
C SER A 368 -23.96 8.30 -47.70
N GLY A 369 -23.19 8.33 -46.62
CA GLY A 369 -21.72 8.33 -46.65
C GLY A 369 -21.10 9.72 -46.86
N ASP A 370 -21.89 10.80 -46.85
CA ASP A 370 -21.39 12.18 -46.82
C ASP A 370 -21.45 12.74 -45.39
N LEU A 371 -20.28 12.94 -44.78
CA LEU A 371 -20.16 13.50 -43.43
C LEU A 371 -19.91 15.01 -43.42
N GLY A 372 -19.88 15.67 -44.58
CA GLY A 372 -19.63 17.11 -44.66
C GLY A 372 -20.67 17.93 -43.88
N GLY A 373 -20.20 18.81 -43.00
CA GLY A 373 -21.04 19.68 -42.18
C GLY A 373 -21.78 18.99 -41.03
N GLN A 374 -21.61 17.68 -40.85
CA GLN A 374 -22.29 16.92 -39.80
C GLN A 374 -21.65 17.18 -38.43
N THR A 375 -22.47 17.15 -37.37
CA THR A 375 -22.01 17.06 -35.98
C THR A 375 -22.37 15.69 -35.44
N LEU A 376 -21.36 14.92 -35.05
CA LEU A 376 -21.45 13.50 -34.74
C LEU A 376 -21.28 13.29 -33.24
N GLY A 377 -22.36 12.88 -32.57
CA GLY A 377 -22.35 12.48 -31.16
C GLY A 377 -21.68 11.13 -30.94
N PRO A 378 -21.42 10.69 -29.69
CA PRO A 378 -20.87 9.36 -29.42
C PRO A 378 -21.71 8.26 -30.05
N GLY A 379 -21.06 7.23 -30.58
CA GLY A 379 -21.75 6.06 -31.10
C GLY A 379 -21.00 5.25 -32.16
N LEU A 380 -21.66 4.19 -32.61
CA LEU A 380 -21.26 3.32 -33.72
C LEU A 380 -21.97 3.73 -35.01
N TYR A 381 -21.19 4.08 -36.02
CA TYR A 381 -21.67 4.51 -37.33
C TYR A 381 -21.25 3.48 -38.38
N ALA A 382 -22.21 2.82 -39.02
CA ALA A 382 -21.94 1.80 -40.04
C ALA A 382 -22.27 2.31 -41.45
N PHE A 383 -21.34 2.12 -42.39
CA PHE A 383 -21.49 2.51 -43.79
C PHE A 383 -21.28 1.29 -44.70
N SER A 384 -22.29 0.98 -45.50
CA SER A 384 -22.25 -0.09 -46.49
C SER A 384 -21.46 0.26 -47.76
N SER A 385 -21.07 1.53 -47.91
CA SER A 385 -20.35 2.09 -49.06
C SER A 385 -19.19 2.99 -48.62
N SER A 386 -18.50 3.63 -49.58
CA SER A 386 -17.43 4.58 -49.29
C SER A 386 -17.95 5.85 -48.61
N VAL A 387 -17.17 6.39 -47.68
CA VAL A 387 -17.44 7.62 -46.94
C VAL A 387 -16.58 8.77 -47.47
N LYS A 388 -17.20 9.94 -47.62
CA LYS A 388 -16.53 11.20 -48.00
C LYS A 388 -16.75 12.27 -46.93
N ILE A 389 -15.73 13.11 -46.75
CA ILE A 389 -15.79 14.33 -45.93
C ILE A 389 -15.45 15.50 -46.87
N PRO A 390 -16.44 16.03 -47.61
CA PRO A 390 -16.22 17.08 -48.60
C PRO A 390 -16.07 18.48 -48.01
N THR A 391 -16.57 18.69 -46.78
CA THR A 391 -16.47 19.91 -45.97
C THR A 391 -16.25 19.51 -44.51
N ASP A 392 -15.91 20.48 -43.65
CA ASP A 392 -15.59 20.19 -42.24
C ASP A 392 -16.69 19.40 -41.54
N CYS A 393 -16.32 18.46 -40.69
CA CYS A 393 -17.26 17.72 -39.85
C CYS A 393 -16.82 17.80 -38.38
N THR A 394 -17.78 17.84 -37.48
CA THR A 394 -17.54 17.97 -36.05
C THR A 394 -17.83 16.66 -35.34
N ILE A 395 -16.93 16.22 -34.48
CA ILE A 395 -17.15 15.13 -33.52
C ILE A 395 -17.30 15.79 -32.15
N SER A 396 -18.49 15.66 -31.56
CA SER A 396 -18.88 16.41 -30.36
C SER A 396 -19.31 15.46 -29.25
N GLY A 397 -18.65 15.55 -28.11
CA GLY A 397 -18.91 14.74 -26.92
C GLY A 397 -17.85 14.97 -25.86
N SER A 398 -17.97 14.29 -24.72
CA SER A 398 -17.04 14.40 -23.60
C SER A 398 -15.74 13.62 -23.81
N ALA A 399 -14.78 13.79 -22.89
CA ALA A 399 -13.50 13.06 -22.93
C ALA A 399 -13.62 11.54 -22.68
N THR A 400 -14.78 11.07 -22.19
CA THR A 400 -15.06 9.64 -21.96
C THR A 400 -15.85 8.99 -23.09
N ASP A 401 -16.44 9.81 -23.95
CA ASP A 401 -17.27 9.39 -25.07
C ASP A 401 -16.42 8.76 -26.17
N LYS A 402 -17.03 7.88 -26.97
CA LYS A 402 -16.35 7.04 -27.96
C LYS A 402 -17.09 7.02 -29.28
N TRP A 403 -16.31 6.94 -30.35
CA TRP A 403 -16.81 6.91 -31.73
C TRP A 403 -16.17 5.77 -32.48
N ILE A 404 -16.98 4.95 -33.13
CA ILE A 404 -16.50 3.93 -34.06
C ILE A 404 -17.20 4.15 -35.39
N PHE A 405 -16.43 4.38 -36.45
CA PHE A 405 -16.91 4.48 -37.82
C PHE A 405 -16.50 3.23 -38.57
N GLN A 406 -17.46 2.38 -38.92
CA GLN A 406 -17.26 1.17 -39.72
C GLN A 406 -17.62 1.46 -41.17
N MET A 407 -16.71 1.20 -42.11
CA MET A 407 -17.01 1.38 -43.53
C MET A 407 -16.49 0.25 -44.39
N SER A 408 -17.39 -0.24 -45.25
CA SER A 408 -17.11 -1.29 -46.24
C SER A 408 -16.34 -0.77 -47.46
N GLY A 409 -16.36 0.55 -47.70
CA GLY A 409 -15.66 1.22 -48.80
C GLY A 409 -14.45 2.06 -48.35
N ASP A 410 -14.12 3.05 -49.18
CA ASP A 410 -12.99 3.98 -48.96
C ASP A 410 -13.38 5.15 -48.05
N LEU A 411 -12.41 5.76 -47.36
CA LEU A 411 -12.55 7.05 -46.68
C LEU A 411 -11.80 8.14 -47.45
N THR A 412 -12.50 9.16 -47.95
CA THR A 412 -11.86 10.27 -48.68
C THR A 412 -12.20 11.63 -48.06
N MET A 413 -11.16 12.38 -47.65
CA MET A 413 -11.28 13.78 -47.22
C MET A 413 -10.96 14.73 -48.37
N ALA A 414 -11.75 15.79 -48.53
CA ALA A 414 -11.43 16.89 -49.44
C ALA A 414 -10.20 17.70 -48.96
N ALA A 415 -9.63 18.52 -49.84
CA ALA A 415 -8.47 19.33 -49.51
C ALA A 415 -8.86 20.46 -48.54
N ASN A 416 -7.96 20.79 -47.60
CA ASN A 416 -8.14 21.83 -46.57
C ASN A 416 -9.36 21.64 -45.65
N THR A 417 -9.91 20.42 -45.59
CA THR A 417 -11.03 20.06 -44.73
C THR A 417 -10.55 19.59 -43.37
N LYS A 418 -11.35 19.80 -42.32
CA LYS A 418 -11.03 19.40 -40.94
C LYS A 418 -12.08 18.48 -40.35
N VAL A 419 -11.63 17.46 -39.62
CA VAL A 419 -12.39 16.84 -38.55
C VAL A 419 -12.14 17.66 -37.28
N ILE A 420 -13.18 18.23 -36.70
CA ILE A 420 -13.10 19.15 -35.56
C ILE A 420 -13.58 18.41 -34.31
N LEU A 421 -12.83 18.49 -33.20
CA LEU A 421 -13.27 17.97 -31.91
C LEU A 421 -13.92 19.08 -31.08
N GLU A 422 -15.11 18.83 -30.57
CA GLU A 422 -15.85 19.73 -29.67
C GLU A 422 -16.35 18.98 -28.42
N GLY A 423 -16.73 19.72 -27.38
CA GLY A 423 -17.33 19.15 -26.17
C GLY A 423 -16.36 18.43 -25.22
N GLY A 424 -15.07 18.36 -25.57
CA GLY A 424 -14.05 17.60 -24.83
C GLY A 424 -13.70 16.24 -25.45
N ALA A 425 -14.20 15.94 -26.65
CA ALA A 425 -13.89 14.72 -27.39
C ALA A 425 -12.37 14.56 -27.55
N LEU A 426 -11.88 13.33 -27.38
CA LEU A 426 -10.46 13.00 -27.51
C LEU A 426 -10.22 12.16 -28.76
N ALA A 427 -9.19 12.52 -29.53
CA ALA A 427 -8.72 11.74 -30.67
C ALA A 427 -8.42 10.27 -30.31
N SER A 428 -8.00 9.98 -29.07
CA SER A 428 -7.76 8.60 -28.60
C SER A 428 -9.02 7.73 -28.54
N ASN A 429 -10.21 8.34 -28.55
CA ASN A 429 -11.49 7.63 -28.41
C ASN A 429 -12.25 7.50 -29.73
N ILE A 430 -11.67 7.97 -30.83
CA ILE A 430 -12.26 7.97 -32.16
C ILE A 430 -11.55 6.90 -32.98
N VAL A 431 -12.31 5.93 -33.50
CA VAL A 431 -11.78 4.86 -34.34
C VAL A 431 -12.47 4.83 -35.69
N TRP A 432 -11.66 4.82 -36.74
CA TRP A 432 -12.09 4.69 -38.13
C TRP A 432 -11.65 3.32 -38.64
N GLN A 433 -12.58 2.38 -38.74
CA GLN A 433 -12.37 1.09 -39.37
C GLN A 433 -12.73 1.17 -40.84
N VAL A 434 -11.74 0.97 -41.73
CA VAL A 434 -11.87 1.20 -43.18
C VAL A 434 -11.46 -0.04 -43.95
N ALA A 435 -12.41 -0.67 -44.64
CA ALA A 435 -12.14 -1.83 -45.50
C ALA A 435 -11.47 -1.47 -46.84
N GLY A 436 -11.75 -0.27 -47.37
CA GLY A 436 -11.09 0.31 -48.54
C GLY A 436 -9.80 1.04 -48.19
N PHE A 437 -9.43 2.04 -49.00
CA PHE A 437 -8.28 2.92 -48.73
C PHE A 437 -8.71 4.17 -47.97
N VAL A 438 -7.76 4.77 -47.24
CA VAL A 438 -7.91 6.13 -46.68
C VAL A 438 -7.14 7.11 -47.55
N LYS A 439 -7.77 8.23 -47.91
CA LYS A 439 -7.13 9.31 -48.66
C LYS A 439 -7.43 10.66 -48.02
N VAL A 440 -6.41 11.25 -47.41
CA VAL A 440 -6.45 12.59 -46.81
C VAL A 440 -5.76 13.55 -47.77
N LYS A 441 -6.53 14.42 -48.42
CA LYS A 441 -6.02 15.33 -49.46
C LYS A 441 -5.23 16.50 -48.85
N THR A 442 -4.60 17.28 -49.73
CA THR A 442 -3.71 18.40 -49.41
C THR A 442 -4.28 19.32 -48.32
N GLY A 443 -3.49 19.60 -47.29
CA GLY A 443 -3.83 20.54 -46.22
C GLY A 443 -4.96 20.10 -45.26
N ALA A 444 -5.50 18.89 -45.42
CA ALA A 444 -6.63 18.44 -44.62
C ALA A 444 -6.20 17.85 -43.25
N HIS A 445 -7.03 18.01 -42.21
CA HIS A 445 -6.75 17.60 -40.84
C HIS A 445 -7.73 16.53 -40.35
N MET A 446 -7.20 15.40 -39.87
CA MET A 446 -7.98 14.27 -39.38
C MET A 446 -7.69 14.01 -37.89
N GLU A 447 -8.69 13.47 -37.21
CA GLU A 447 -8.65 13.12 -35.78
C GLU A 447 -8.98 11.63 -35.63
N GLY A 448 -8.24 10.90 -34.80
CA GLY A 448 -8.57 9.51 -34.44
C GLY A 448 -7.59 8.42 -34.85
N ILE A 449 -7.94 7.18 -34.53
CA ILE A 449 -7.17 5.98 -34.85
C ILE A 449 -7.71 5.39 -36.16
N LEU A 450 -6.86 5.32 -37.19
CA LEU A 450 -7.18 4.70 -38.46
C LEU A 450 -6.80 3.22 -38.46
N LEU A 451 -7.80 2.33 -38.55
CA LEU A 451 -7.65 0.89 -38.76
C LEU A 451 -7.99 0.57 -40.23
N VAL A 452 -6.95 0.46 -41.08
CA VAL A 452 -7.11 0.41 -42.53
C VAL A 452 -6.73 -0.98 -43.07
N LYS A 453 -7.65 -1.63 -43.77
CA LYS A 453 -7.38 -2.95 -44.39
C LYS A 453 -6.46 -2.84 -45.60
N THR A 454 -6.57 -1.74 -46.35
CA THR A 454 -5.69 -1.50 -47.49
C THR A 454 -4.59 -0.47 -47.17
N LYS A 455 -4.52 0.63 -47.93
CA LYS A 455 -3.51 1.68 -47.79
C LYS A 455 -4.08 2.99 -47.25
N ALA A 456 -3.24 3.77 -46.60
CA ALA A 456 -3.51 5.14 -46.17
C ALA A 456 -2.58 6.13 -46.89
N ASP A 457 -3.16 7.03 -47.69
CA ASP A 457 -2.46 8.08 -48.43
C ASP A 457 -2.74 9.45 -47.80
N PHE A 458 -1.71 10.11 -47.27
CA PHE A 458 -1.73 11.48 -46.76
C PHE A 458 -0.94 12.38 -47.71
N LEU A 459 -1.64 13.30 -48.39
CA LEU A 459 -1.03 14.19 -49.39
C LEU A 459 -0.36 15.42 -48.74
N THR A 460 0.32 16.23 -49.54
CA THR A 460 1.09 17.41 -49.13
C THR A 460 0.41 18.25 -48.04
N GLY A 461 1.06 18.39 -46.88
CA GLY A 461 0.60 19.26 -45.79
C GLY A 461 -0.65 18.78 -45.04
N SER A 462 -1.12 17.55 -45.28
CA SER A 462 -2.17 16.94 -44.45
C SER A 462 -1.66 16.60 -43.05
N SER A 463 -2.56 16.48 -42.09
CA SER A 463 -2.22 16.16 -40.70
C SER A 463 -3.18 15.20 -40.04
N LEU A 464 -2.67 14.43 -39.08
CA LEU A 464 -3.42 13.52 -38.23
C LEU A 464 -3.00 13.72 -36.77
N ASN A 465 -3.97 13.99 -35.90
CA ASN A 465 -3.83 13.77 -34.45
C ASN A 465 -4.46 12.42 -34.14
N GLY A 466 -3.62 11.39 -34.02
CA GLY A 466 -4.10 10.03 -34.17
C GLY A 466 -3.02 8.97 -34.41
N ARG A 467 -3.45 7.82 -34.95
CA ARG A 467 -2.56 6.70 -35.30
C ARG A 467 -2.95 6.13 -36.65
N ILE A 468 -1.96 5.62 -37.40
CA ILE A 468 -2.19 4.93 -38.68
C ILE A 468 -1.79 3.46 -38.55
N LEU A 469 -2.76 2.56 -38.64
CA LEU A 469 -2.57 1.12 -38.54
C LEU A 469 -3.10 0.48 -39.83
N ALA A 470 -2.20 0.18 -40.78
CA ALA A 470 -2.58 -0.24 -42.13
C ALA A 470 -2.08 -1.66 -42.49
N GLN A 471 -2.97 -2.54 -42.95
CA GLN A 471 -2.62 -3.91 -43.33
C GLN A 471 -1.94 -4.03 -44.70
N THR A 472 -1.81 -2.96 -45.50
CA THR A 472 -0.90 -2.94 -46.66
C THR A 472 0.13 -1.82 -46.59
N ALA A 473 -0.23 -0.56 -46.83
CA ALA A 473 0.79 0.50 -46.98
C ALA A 473 0.39 1.85 -46.37
N VAL A 474 1.37 2.66 -45.99
CA VAL A 474 1.18 4.06 -45.57
C VAL A 474 2.07 4.97 -46.41
N ASN A 475 1.49 6.01 -47.02
CA ASN A 475 2.22 7.01 -47.80
C ASN A 475 1.98 8.40 -47.21
N LEU A 476 3.06 9.10 -46.83
CA LEU A 476 3.01 10.47 -46.32
C LEU A 476 3.77 11.42 -47.25
N GLN A 477 3.12 12.50 -47.68
CA GLN A 477 3.73 13.58 -48.47
C GLN A 477 3.74 14.85 -47.63
N SER A 478 4.89 15.23 -47.07
CA SER A 478 5.05 16.43 -46.22
C SER A 478 3.97 16.55 -45.13
N SER A 479 3.47 15.42 -44.63
CA SER A 479 2.36 15.32 -43.69
C SER A 479 2.84 15.23 -42.23
N THR A 480 1.97 15.61 -41.29
CA THR A 480 2.25 15.53 -39.84
C THR A 480 1.39 14.47 -39.18
N VAL A 481 2.00 13.52 -38.47
CA VAL A 481 1.29 12.53 -37.64
C VAL A 481 1.74 12.69 -36.19
N THR A 482 0.81 13.09 -35.33
CA THR A 482 1.05 13.25 -33.90
C THR A 482 0.26 12.19 -33.15
N GLN A 483 0.94 11.31 -32.41
CA GLN A 483 0.28 10.36 -31.53
C GLN A 483 -0.50 11.13 -30.44
N PRO A 484 -1.79 10.82 -30.20
CA PRO A 484 -2.56 11.51 -29.19
C PRO A 484 -1.96 11.22 -27.81
N GLY A 485 -1.63 12.27 -27.06
CA GLY A 485 -1.17 12.14 -25.69
C GLY A 485 -2.25 11.48 -24.84
N SER A 486 -1.89 10.51 -24.01
CA SER A 486 -2.78 10.03 -22.94
C SER A 486 -3.19 11.23 -22.10
N GLY A 487 -4.48 11.62 -22.18
CA GLY A 487 -5.02 12.90 -21.70
C GLY A 487 -4.50 13.34 -20.34
N ARG A 488 -3.44 14.16 -20.35
CA ARG A 488 -3.03 14.97 -19.20
C ARG A 488 -3.68 16.34 -19.36
N LEU A 489 -4.83 16.52 -18.73
CA LEU A 489 -5.52 17.80 -18.66
C LEU A 489 -4.59 18.89 -18.08
N LEU A 490 -4.23 19.85 -18.92
CA LEU A 490 -3.83 21.19 -18.49
C LEU A 490 -5.11 22.05 -18.49
N GLY A 491 -5.44 22.66 -17.34
CA GLY A 491 -6.50 23.68 -17.24
C GLY A 491 -7.39 23.53 -16.00
N GLN A 492 -7.24 24.46 -15.06
CA GLN A 492 -7.76 24.41 -13.70
C GLN A 492 -9.29 24.59 -13.56
N LEU A 493 -9.84 23.90 -12.55
CA LEU A 493 -10.91 24.32 -11.63
C LEU A 493 -12.37 24.37 -12.14
N SER A 494 -13.14 23.29 -11.96
CA SER A 494 -14.48 23.34 -11.32
C SER A 494 -15.10 21.95 -11.08
N ILE A 495 -15.78 21.81 -9.93
CA ILE A 495 -16.83 20.82 -9.58
C ILE A 495 -16.38 19.40 -9.18
N MET A 496 -16.05 19.31 -7.90
CA MET A 496 -16.42 18.23 -6.99
C MET A 496 -17.90 17.84 -7.18
N THR A 497 -18.21 16.53 -7.16
CA THR A 497 -19.53 15.87 -7.08
C THR A 497 -20.09 15.31 -8.40
N LYS A 498 -19.88 14.00 -8.65
CA LYS A 498 -20.85 13.02 -9.19
C LYS A 498 -20.18 11.65 -9.33
N PHE A 499 -20.26 10.84 -8.26
CA PHE A 499 -20.07 9.38 -8.31
C PHE A 499 -21.10 8.75 -7.37
N VAL A 500 -22.31 8.49 -7.89
CA VAL A 500 -23.28 7.53 -7.34
C VAL A 500 -24.10 6.93 -8.51
N LEU A 501 -24.09 5.59 -8.59
CA LEU A 501 -24.90 4.65 -9.42
C LEU A 501 -24.72 4.74 -10.95
N ILE A 502 -24.40 3.64 -11.67
CA ILE A 502 -25.13 2.36 -11.70
C ILE A 502 -24.17 1.16 -11.73
N ALA A 503 -24.37 0.25 -10.76
CA ALA A 503 -24.08 -1.16 -10.83
C ALA A 503 -25.42 -1.91 -10.91
N ALA A 504 -25.55 -2.86 -11.86
CA ALA A 504 -26.59 -3.90 -12.07
C ALA A 504 -26.78 -4.09 -13.59
N LEU A 505 -26.70 -5.23 -14.29
CA LEU A 505 -26.74 -6.70 -14.10
C LEU A 505 -26.06 -7.30 -15.37
N GLY A 506 -25.47 -8.50 -15.48
CA GLY A 506 -25.52 -9.71 -14.66
C GLY A 506 -24.42 -10.72 -15.07
N ALA A 507 -24.21 -11.71 -14.18
CA ALA A 507 -23.09 -12.66 -14.01
C ALA A 507 -22.95 -13.71 -15.15
N ILE A 508 -21.95 -14.62 -15.21
CA ILE A 508 -21.63 -15.69 -14.24
C ILE A 508 -20.17 -16.21 -14.41
N ALA A 509 -19.38 -16.14 -13.34
CA ALA A 509 -18.51 -17.22 -12.85
C ALA A 509 -18.24 -16.96 -11.36
N SER A 510 -18.70 -17.89 -10.51
CA SER A 510 -18.83 -17.76 -9.06
C SER A 510 -17.48 -17.82 -8.33
N VAL A 511 -16.92 -16.64 -8.05
CA VAL A 511 -16.07 -16.42 -6.87
C VAL A 511 -17.03 -16.21 -5.69
N SER A 512 -16.91 -16.99 -4.61
CA SER A 512 -17.57 -16.63 -3.35
C SER A 512 -16.99 -15.30 -2.89
N ALA A 513 -17.75 -14.23 -3.15
CA ALA A 513 -17.39 -12.88 -2.77
C ALA A 513 -17.56 -12.78 -1.25
N ASN A 514 -16.48 -12.45 -0.54
CA ASN A 514 -16.60 -12.11 0.88
C ASN A 514 -17.59 -10.95 1.04
N LEU A 515 -18.67 -11.19 1.79
CA LEU A 515 -19.74 -10.24 2.03
C LEU A 515 -19.18 -8.88 2.49
N GLU A 516 -19.56 -7.80 1.82
CA GLU A 516 -19.09 -6.46 2.20
C GLU A 516 -19.77 -6.00 3.50
N ALA A 517 -19.05 -5.23 4.32
CA ALA A 517 -19.59 -4.76 5.59
C ALA A 517 -20.68 -3.73 5.33
N VAL A 518 -21.70 -3.66 6.20
CA VAL A 518 -22.68 -2.57 6.17
C VAL A 518 -22.03 -1.34 6.80
N ASN A 519 -21.99 -0.23 6.08
CA ASN A 519 -21.40 1.01 6.60
C ASN A 519 -22.38 1.73 7.52
N LEU A 520 -22.09 1.76 8.82
CA LEU A 520 -22.93 2.42 9.82
C LEU A 520 -22.71 3.94 9.91
N GLY A 521 -21.72 4.50 9.21
CA GLY A 521 -21.36 5.91 9.33
C GLY A 521 -21.19 6.34 10.80
N THR A 522 -21.74 7.51 11.14
CA THR A 522 -21.74 8.04 12.51
C THR A 522 -22.72 7.34 13.45
N ALA A 523 -23.69 6.56 12.94
CA ALA A 523 -24.53 5.70 13.77
C ALA A 523 -23.71 4.63 14.49
N GLY A 524 -22.58 4.23 13.90
CA GLY A 524 -21.62 3.30 14.49
C GLY A 524 -20.97 3.78 15.79
N ASN A 525 -21.19 5.03 16.23
CA ASN A 525 -20.71 5.53 17.51
C ASN A 525 -21.64 5.22 18.68
N TYR A 526 -22.89 4.83 18.42
CA TYR A 526 -23.94 4.70 19.44
C TYR A 526 -24.27 3.23 19.76
N ALA A 527 -24.32 2.87 21.04
CA ALA A 527 -24.85 1.59 21.49
C ALA A 527 -26.36 1.50 21.21
N ILE A 528 -27.09 2.59 21.44
CA ILE A 528 -28.53 2.69 21.17
C ILE A 528 -28.84 4.00 20.46
N LEU A 529 -29.49 3.93 19.30
CA LEU A 529 -29.95 5.10 18.54
C LEU A 529 -31.40 4.90 18.11
N SER A 530 -32.24 5.92 18.30
CA SER A 530 -33.69 5.83 18.11
C SER A 530 -34.30 7.11 17.52
N LYS A 531 -35.37 7.00 16.71
CA LYS A 531 -36.11 8.18 16.21
C LYS A 531 -37.27 8.64 17.10
N ALA A 532 -37.94 7.70 17.78
CA ALA A 532 -39.20 7.96 18.50
C ALA A 532 -39.07 7.90 20.03
N GLY A 533 -38.05 7.23 20.58
CA GLY A 533 -37.79 7.21 22.03
C GLY A 533 -37.00 5.99 22.51
N ILE A 534 -36.45 6.11 23.71
CA ILE A 534 -35.75 5.03 24.42
C ILE A 534 -36.34 4.94 25.84
N SER A 535 -36.94 3.81 26.18
CA SER A 535 -37.46 3.53 27.54
C SER A 535 -36.59 2.46 28.18
N THR A 536 -36.10 2.71 29.39
CA THR A 536 -35.26 1.76 30.14
C THR A 536 -35.78 1.63 31.56
N GLU A 537 -35.78 0.42 32.12
CA GLU A 537 -35.91 0.26 33.56
C GLU A 537 -34.61 0.69 34.27
N PRO A 538 -34.66 1.25 35.50
CA PRO A 538 -33.48 1.75 36.22
C PRO A 538 -32.36 0.74 36.45
N THR A 539 -32.66 -0.55 36.35
CA THR A 539 -31.75 -1.70 36.50
C THR A 539 -31.08 -2.12 35.18
N SER A 540 -31.45 -1.52 34.05
CA SER A 540 -30.83 -1.80 32.75
C SER A 540 -29.42 -1.19 32.70
N ALA A 541 -28.45 -1.91 32.14
CA ALA A 541 -27.07 -1.45 32.00
C ALA A 541 -26.70 -1.29 30.54
N ILE A 542 -26.15 -0.12 30.18
CA ILE A 542 -25.76 0.20 28.80
C ILE A 542 -24.29 0.61 28.80
N THR A 543 -23.47 -0.03 27.97
CA THR A 543 -22.07 0.35 27.76
C THR A 543 -21.91 0.92 26.36
N GLY A 544 -21.84 2.25 26.24
CA GLY A 544 -21.70 3.00 24.99
C GLY A 544 -22.69 4.17 24.89
N ASP A 545 -22.55 5.01 23.86
CA ASP A 545 -23.36 6.22 23.73
C ASP A 545 -24.82 5.91 23.37
N ILE A 546 -25.77 6.71 23.89
CA ILE A 546 -27.20 6.62 23.56
C ILE A 546 -27.71 7.93 22.93
N GLY A 547 -28.62 7.82 21.97
CA GLY A 547 -29.11 8.98 21.22
C GLY A 547 -30.56 8.87 20.75
N VAL A 548 -31.26 10.01 20.78
CA VAL A 548 -32.59 10.17 20.14
C VAL A 548 -32.62 11.45 19.31
N SER A 549 -33.14 11.37 18.08
CA SER A 549 -33.35 12.52 17.19
C SER A 549 -34.42 12.17 16.14
N PRO A 550 -35.27 13.11 15.68
CA PRO A 550 -35.27 14.55 15.96
C PRO A 550 -35.94 14.96 17.28
N ILE A 551 -36.51 14.00 18.01
CA ILE A 551 -37.18 14.22 19.29
C ILE A 551 -36.17 14.63 20.36
N ALA A 552 -36.61 15.42 21.34
CA ALA A 552 -35.77 15.84 22.46
C ALA A 552 -35.27 14.67 23.31
N ALA A 553 -34.13 14.86 23.97
CA ALA A 553 -33.52 13.86 24.88
C ALA A 553 -34.43 13.45 26.05
N THR A 554 -35.49 14.22 26.35
CA THR A 554 -36.55 13.84 27.30
C THR A 554 -37.33 12.59 26.89
N ALA A 555 -37.23 12.16 25.63
CA ALA A 555 -37.77 10.88 25.17
C ALA A 555 -36.90 9.66 25.57
N ILE A 556 -35.78 9.90 26.27
CA ILE A 556 -35.03 8.87 27.00
C ILE A 556 -35.58 8.83 28.43
N THR A 557 -36.24 7.75 28.81
CA THR A 557 -36.96 7.63 30.10
C THR A 557 -36.48 6.45 30.93
N GLY A 558 -36.51 6.61 32.26
CA GLY A 558 -36.16 5.57 33.25
C GLY A 558 -34.67 5.21 33.39
N HIS A 559 -33.78 5.87 32.65
CA HIS A 559 -32.33 5.72 32.74
C HIS A 559 -31.74 6.45 33.96
N ARG A 560 -30.87 5.80 34.75
CA ARG A 560 -30.05 6.44 35.80
C ARG A 560 -28.63 6.66 35.28
N GLU A 561 -28.12 7.90 35.35
CA GLU A 561 -26.79 8.27 34.85
C GLU A 561 -25.70 7.36 35.44
N SER A 562 -25.21 6.44 34.61
CA SER A 562 -24.10 5.55 34.95
C SER A 562 -23.26 5.16 33.71
N VAL A 563 -23.27 5.99 32.65
CA VAL A 563 -22.52 5.71 31.42
C VAL A 563 -21.58 6.86 31.06
N ARG A 564 -20.36 6.49 30.64
CA ARG A 564 -19.34 7.35 30.02
C ARG A 564 -19.92 8.06 28.80
N ARG A 565 -20.59 9.18 29.02
CA ARG A 565 -21.02 10.07 27.95
C ARG A 565 -19.81 10.85 27.47
N ARG A 566 -19.63 10.95 26.15
CA ARG A 566 -18.68 11.91 25.56
C ARG A 566 -19.00 13.31 26.12
N LEU A 567 -18.03 13.96 26.76
CA LEU A 567 -18.11 15.40 27.07
C LEU A 567 -17.40 16.17 25.96
N PRO A 568 -18.03 17.21 25.36
CA PRO A 568 -19.41 17.67 25.57
C PRO A 568 -20.46 16.73 24.94
N PRO A 569 -21.73 16.82 25.37
CA PRO A 569 -22.84 16.00 24.86
C PRO A 569 -22.98 16.11 23.35
N PRO A 570 -23.37 15.03 22.63
CA PRO A 570 -23.57 15.11 21.20
C PRO A 570 -24.60 16.21 20.87
N THR A 571 -24.25 17.09 19.95
CA THR A 571 -25.14 18.16 19.51
C THR A 571 -26.34 17.56 18.79
N LYS A 572 -27.49 18.27 18.80
CA LYS A 572 -28.68 17.84 18.04
C LYS A 572 -28.34 17.59 16.56
N SER A 573 -27.42 18.37 15.98
CA SER A 573 -26.94 18.17 14.61
C SER A 573 -26.19 16.85 14.41
N ALA A 574 -25.33 16.44 15.35
CA ALA A 574 -24.60 15.17 15.27
C ALA A 574 -25.55 13.95 15.36
N LEU A 575 -26.58 14.03 16.22
CA LEU A 575 -27.59 12.99 16.33
C LEU A 575 -28.47 12.90 15.07
N THR A 576 -28.78 14.03 14.42
CA THR A 576 -29.51 14.03 13.14
C THR A 576 -28.70 13.33 12.03
N VAL A 577 -27.40 13.57 11.95
CA VAL A 577 -26.52 12.88 10.98
C VAL A 577 -26.46 11.38 11.27
N ALA A 578 -26.33 10.99 12.54
CA ALA A 578 -26.32 9.59 12.94
C ALA A 578 -27.63 8.84 12.58
N ILE A 579 -28.79 9.50 12.70
CA ILE A 579 -30.07 8.92 12.26
C ILE A 579 -30.11 8.75 10.74
N GLY A 580 -29.60 9.72 9.97
CA GLY A 580 -29.50 9.58 8.51
C GLY A 580 -28.56 8.44 8.08
N ASP A 581 -27.42 8.29 8.76
CA ASP A 581 -26.47 7.19 8.52
C ASP A 581 -27.09 5.83 8.90
N MET A 582 -27.88 5.76 9.98
CA MET A 582 -28.64 4.57 10.35
C MET A 582 -29.67 4.17 9.28
N GLU A 583 -30.40 5.13 8.71
CA GLU A 583 -31.38 4.88 7.64
C GLU A 583 -30.67 4.42 6.35
N THR A 584 -29.51 5.00 6.06
CA THR A 584 -28.66 4.58 4.94
C THR A 584 -28.14 3.17 5.14
N ALA A 585 -27.65 2.83 6.33
CA ALA A 585 -27.18 1.50 6.69
C ALA A 585 -28.32 0.46 6.61
N TYR A 586 -29.51 0.80 7.10
CA TYR A 586 -30.69 -0.06 6.96
C TYR A 586 -31.02 -0.31 5.48
N THR A 587 -30.98 0.73 4.65
CA THR A 587 -31.31 0.63 3.21
C THR A 587 -30.24 -0.17 2.46
N ASP A 588 -28.95 0.00 2.77
CA ASP A 588 -27.86 -0.82 2.24
C ASP A 588 -28.02 -2.29 2.62
N ALA A 589 -28.22 -2.58 3.91
CA ALA A 589 -28.40 -3.94 4.40
C ALA A 589 -29.63 -4.61 3.78
N ALA A 590 -30.77 -3.91 3.66
CA ALA A 590 -31.99 -4.42 3.04
C ALA A 590 -31.88 -4.56 1.52
N GLY A 591 -31.00 -3.79 0.88
CA GLY A 591 -30.78 -3.76 -0.57
C GLY A 591 -29.74 -4.75 -1.09
N ARG A 592 -29.07 -5.52 -0.21
CA ARG A 592 -28.15 -6.57 -0.65
C ARG A 592 -28.90 -7.64 -1.45
N LEU A 593 -28.35 -8.01 -2.59
CA LEU A 593 -28.92 -8.98 -3.54
C LEU A 593 -28.09 -10.27 -3.54
N ASN A 594 -28.66 -11.35 -4.06
CA ASN A 594 -28.05 -12.69 -4.16
C ASN A 594 -27.72 -13.31 -2.78
N PRO A 595 -28.74 -13.62 -1.96
CA PRO A 595 -28.52 -14.30 -0.69
C PRO A 595 -27.90 -15.69 -0.90
N ASP A 596 -26.97 -16.06 -0.03
CA ASP A 596 -26.38 -17.40 0.05
C ASP A 596 -27.41 -18.44 0.52
N SER A 597 -28.44 -17.99 1.24
CA SER A 597 -29.57 -18.82 1.64
C SER A 597 -30.86 -18.01 1.70
N GLU A 598 -31.92 -18.56 1.09
CA GLU A 598 -33.28 -18.04 1.17
C GLU A 598 -34.13 -18.90 2.10
N ASN A 599 -34.81 -18.25 3.05
CA ASN A 599 -35.74 -18.85 3.99
C ASN A 599 -35.17 -20.06 4.73
N LEU A 600 -33.90 -19.97 5.17
CA LEU A 600 -33.24 -21.02 5.93
C LEU A 600 -34.12 -21.49 7.09
N GLY A 601 -34.31 -22.80 7.22
CA GLY A 601 -35.16 -23.38 8.27
C GLY A 601 -36.61 -22.90 8.26
N SER A 602 -37.10 -22.37 7.13
CA SER A 602 -38.42 -21.71 7.03
C SER A 602 -38.62 -20.57 8.04
N GLY A 603 -37.54 -19.82 8.34
CA GLY A 603 -37.54 -18.75 9.35
C GLY A 603 -37.36 -19.25 10.78
N ASP A 604 -37.07 -20.54 10.98
CA ASP A 604 -36.66 -21.10 12.27
C ASP A 604 -35.14 -21.34 12.30
N LEU A 605 -34.43 -20.54 13.11
CA LEU A 605 -32.97 -20.65 13.26
C LEU A 605 -32.54 -21.51 14.45
N GLY A 606 -33.49 -22.12 15.19
CA GLY A 606 -33.16 -22.93 16.35
C GLY A 606 -32.27 -24.13 15.98
N GLY A 607 -31.16 -24.30 16.72
CA GLY A 607 -30.19 -25.38 16.53
C GLY A 607 -29.30 -25.27 15.29
N GLN A 608 -29.45 -24.22 14.49
CA GLN A 608 -28.66 -24.03 13.27
C GLN A 608 -27.23 -23.56 13.59
N THR A 609 -26.28 -23.98 12.76
CA THR A 609 -24.92 -23.41 12.71
C THR A 609 -24.76 -22.66 11.40
N LEU A 610 -24.51 -21.36 11.49
CA LEU A 610 -24.60 -20.40 10.38
C LEU A 610 -23.19 -19.92 10.01
N GLY A 611 -22.72 -20.33 8.83
CA GLY A 611 -21.46 -19.85 8.24
C GLY A 611 -21.57 -18.41 7.72
N PRO A 612 -20.46 -17.75 7.34
CA PRO A 612 -20.51 -16.41 6.74
C PRO A 612 -21.45 -16.36 5.54
N GLY A 613 -22.21 -15.27 5.41
CA GLY A 613 -23.08 -15.09 4.26
C GLY A 613 -24.25 -14.13 4.44
N LEU A 614 -24.96 -13.92 3.35
CA LEU A 614 -26.21 -13.17 3.25
C LEU A 614 -27.39 -14.15 3.34
N TYR A 615 -28.25 -13.98 4.35
CA TYR A 615 -29.41 -14.80 4.61
C TYR A 615 -30.68 -13.97 4.45
N ALA A 616 -31.57 -14.34 3.53
CA ALA A 616 -32.80 -13.60 3.27
C ALA A 616 -34.05 -14.38 3.71
N PHE A 617 -34.96 -13.71 4.41
CA PHE A 617 -36.23 -14.27 4.88
C PHE A 617 -37.39 -13.42 4.38
N SER A 618 -38.35 -14.06 3.69
CA SER A 618 -39.55 -13.40 3.17
C SER A 618 -40.67 -13.27 4.22
N SER A 619 -40.44 -13.73 5.45
CA SER A 619 -41.39 -13.67 6.57
C SER A 619 -40.67 -13.41 7.90
N SER A 620 -41.39 -13.56 9.02
CA SER A 620 -40.82 -13.38 10.37
C SER A 620 -39.87 -14.53 10.73
N VAL A 621 -38.80 -14.21 11.45
CA VAL A 621 -37.78 -15.15 11.92
C VAL A 621 -37.93 -15.40 13.42
N LYS A 622 -37.79 -16.67 13.83
CA LYS A 622 -37.78 -17.09 15.22
C LYS A 622 -36.48 -17.82 15.58
N ILE A 623 -36.03 -17.62 16.82
CA ILE A 623 -34.93 -18.36 17.45
C ILE A 623 -35.50 -19.07 18.70
N PRO A 624 -36.16 -20.24 18.52
CA PRO A 624 -36.84 -20.94 19.60
C PRO A 624 -35.90 -21.72 20.54
N THR A 625 -34.72 -22.08 20.04
CA THR A 625 -33.59 -22.69 20.78
C THR A 625 -32.29 -22.01 20.37
N ASP A 626 -31.18 -22.32 21.05
CA ASP A 626 -29.87 -21.74 20.76
C ASP A 626 -29.48 -21.91 19.28
N CYS A 627 -28.83 -20.92 18.70
CA CYS A 627 -28.23 -21.00 17.38
C CYS A 627 -26.77 -20.55 17.42
N THR A 628 -25.96 -21.08 16.51
CA THR A 628 -24.52 -20.80 16.45
C THR A 628 -24.20 -20.03 15.18
N ILE A 629 -23.42 -18.97 15.30
CA ILE A 629 -22.77 -18.26 14.20
C ILE A 629 -21.30 -18.63 14.24
N SER A 630 -20.82 -19.32 13.21
CA SER A 630 -19.48 -19.91 13.19
C SER A 630 -18.67 -19.39 12.01
N GLY A 631 -17.52 -18.80 12.30
CA GLY A 631 -16.60 -18.23 11.32
C GLY A 631 -15.48 -17.44 11.98
N SER A 632 -14.58 -16.87 11.18
CA SER A 632 -13.42 -16.10 11.66
C SER A 632 -13.78 -14.66 12.05
N ALA A 633 -12.82 -13.93 12.62
CA ALA A 633 -12.97 -12.52 12.99
C ALA A 633 -13.12 -11.56 11.77
N THR A 634 -12.85 -12.03 10.56
CA THR A 634 -12.99 -11.24 9.32
C THR A 634 -14.26 -11.55 8.53
N ASP A 635 -14.93 -12.63 8.90
CA ASP A 635 -16.16 -13.11 8.27
C ASP A 635 -17.34 -12.24 8.67
N LYS A 636 -18.37 -12.20 7.81
CA LYS A 636 -19.53 -11.33 7.98
C LYS A 636 -20.83 -12.05 7.70
N TRP A 637 -21.86 -11.60 8.41
CA TRP A 637 -23.21 -12.12 8.32
C TRP A 637 -24.19 -10.97 8.16
N ILE A 638 -25.07 -11.07 7.16
CA ILE A 638 -26.20 -10.16 7.01
C ILE A 638 -27.46 -11.01 6.97
N PHE A 639 -28.36 -10.80 7.93
CA PHE A 639 -29.68 -11.42 8.00
C PHE A 639 -30.72 -10.37 7.60
N GLN A 640 -31.35 -10.56 6.45
CA GLN A 640 -32.43 -9.71 5.94
C GLN A 640 -33.78 -10.37 6.23
N MET A 641 -34.69 -9.66 6.88
CA MET A 641 -36.05 -10.20 7.11
C MET A 641 -37.13 -9.14 6.89
N SER A 642 -38.17 -9.54 6.16
CA SER A 642 -39.35 -8.70 5.89
C SER A 642 -40.32 -8.63 7.07
N GLY A 643 -40.26 -9.60 7.99
CA GLY A 643 -41.11 -9.69 9.19
C GLY A 643 -40.39 -9.32 10.48
N ASP A 644 -40.90 -9.86 11.58
CA ASP A 644 -40.37 -9.67 12.94
C ASP A 644 -39.23 -10.64 13.25
N LEU A 645 -38.36 -10.27 14.18
CA LEU A 645 -37.36 -11.17 14.79
C LEU A 645 -37.74 -11.47 16.24
N THR A 646 -38.01 -12.73 16.57
CA THR A 646 -38.38 -13.12 17.95
C THR A 646 -37.47 -14.22 18.51
N MET A 647 -36.83 -13.95 19.64
CA MET A 647 -36.10 -14.96 20.42
C MET A 647 -36.97 -15.52 21.54
N ALA A 648 -36.90 -16.83 21.78
CA ALA A 648 -37.52 -17.46 22.95
C ALA A 648 -36.81 -17.07 24.26
N ALA A 649 -37.39 -17.39 25.40
CA ALA A 649 -36.78 -17.08 26.70
C ALA A 649 -35.56 -17.98 26.95
N ASN A 650 -34.51 -17.43 27.58
CA ASN A 650 -33.26 -18.12 27.92
C ASN A 650 -32.48 -18.73 26.73
N THR A 651 -32.75 -18.32 25.49
CA THR A 651 -32.00 -18.78 24.32
C THR A 651 -30.79 -17.88 24.03
N LYS A 652 -29.79 -18.44 23.35
CA LYS A 652 -28.54 -17.75 23.00
C LYS A 652 -28.25 -17.79 21.52
N VAL A 653 -27.76 -16.68 20.99
CA VAL A 653 -26.93 -16.69 19.78
C VAL A 653 -25.48 -16.88 20.24
N ILE A 654 -24.84 -17.95 19.79
CA ILE A 654 -23.48 -18.34 20.22
C ILE A 654 -22.50 -18.01 19.09
N LEU A 655 -21.38 -17.36 19.41
CA LEU A 655 -20.29 -17.13 18.45
C LEU A 655 -19.21 -18.20 18.60
N GLU A 656 -18.83 -18.82 17.50
CA GLU A 656 -17.75 -19.83 17.43
C GLU A 656 -16.76 -19.49 16.30
N GLY A 657 -15.57 -20.09 16.33
CA GLY A 657 -14.54 -19.93 15.29
C GLY A 657 -13.82 -18.57 15.26
N GLY A 658 -14.14 -17.66 16.19
CA GLY A 658 -13.60 -16.30 16.23
C GLY A 658 -14.54 -15.23 15.64
N ALA A 659 -15.79 -15.58 15.35
CA ALA A 659 -16.80 -14.65 14.85
C ALA A 659 -16.95 -13.45 15.80
N LEU A 660 -17.06 -12.25 15.22
CA LEU A 660 -17.21 -11.01 15.97
C LEU A 660 -18.62 -10.45 15.82
N ALA A 661 -19.24 -10.07 16.94
CA ALA A 661 -20.51 -9.36 16.97
C ALA A 661 -20.54 -8.11 16.08
N SER A 662 -19.40 -7.43 15.91
CA SER A 662 -19.29 -6.25 15.03
C SER A 662 -19.49 -6.55 13.53
N ASN A 663 -19.43 -7.83 13.12
CA ASN A 663 -19.56 -8.25 11.73
C ASN A 663 -20.91 -8.92 11.43
N ILE A 664 -21.80 -8.99 12.42
CA ILE A 664 -23.11 -9.62 12.31
C ILE A 664 -24.15 -8.51 12.25
N VAL A 665 -24.91 -8.45 11.15
CA VAL A 665 -25.95 -7.44 10.94
C VAL A 665 -27.31 -8.12 10.80
N TRP A 666 -28.27 -7.69 11.60
CA TRP A 666 -29.66 -8.09 11.51
C TRP A 666 -30.48 -6.92 11.00
N GLN A 667 -30.91 -6.99 9.74
CA GLN A 667 -31.81 -6.02 9.15
C GLN A 667 -33.25 -6.53 9.29
N VAL A 668 -34.07 -5.82 10.07
CA VAL A 668 -35.42 -6.25 10.46
C VAL A 668 -36.45 -5.20 10.06
N ALA A 669 -37.33 -5.55 9.12
CA ALA A 669 -38.40 -4.66 8.67
C ALA A 669 -39.59 -4.59 9.66
N GLY A 670 -39.82 -5.64 10.45
CA GLY A 670 -40.75 -5.68 11.57
C GLY A 670 -40.15 -5.16 12.87
N PHE A 671 -40.59 -5.72 14.01
CA PHE A 671 -40.01 -5.46 15.33
C PHE A 671 -39.02 -6.55 15.74
N VAL A 672 -38.10 -6.20 16.65
CA VAL A 672 -37.26 -7.18 17.36
C VAL A 672 -37.83 -7.40 18.75
N LYS A 673 -37.95 -8.66 19.17
CA LYS A 673 -38.35 -9.04 20.53
C LYS A 673 -37.42 -10.10 21.09
N VAL A 674 -36.62 -9.71 22.08
CA VAL A 674 -35.73 -10.60 22.83
C VAL A 674 -36.38 -10.86 24.18
N LYS A 675 -36.82 -12.11 24.39
CA LYS A 675 -37.56 -12.48 25.61
C LYS A 675 -36.64 -12.63 26.82
N THR A 676 -37.26 -12.84 27.98
CA THR A 676 -36.61 -12.94 29.30
C THR A 676 -35.38 -13.86 29.28
N GLY A 677 -34.25 -13.36 29.77
CA GLY A 677 -33.00 -14.11 29.91
C GLY A 677 -32.27 -14.49 28.61
N ALA A 678 -32.75 -14.09 27.44
CA ALA A 678 -32.10 -14.42 26.17
C ALA A 678 -30.86 -13.55 25.88
N HIS A 679 -29.89 -14.10 25.14
CA HIS A 679 -28.63 -13.43 24.76
C HIS A 679 -28.49 -13.33 23.25
N MET A 680 -28.31 -12.10 22.74
CA MET A 680 -28.18 -11.79 21.32
C MET A 680 -26.81 -11.22 20.99
N GLU A 681 -26.35 -11.49 19.77
CA GLU A 681 -25.06 -11.04 19.23
C GLU A 681 -25.30 -10.27 17.92
N GLY A 682 -24.71 -9.09 17.77
CA GLY A 682 -24.70 -8.35 16.50
C GLY A 682 -25.31 -6.95 16.50
N ILE A 683 -25.35 -6.34 15.32
CA ILE A 683 -25.91 -5.00 15.06
C ILE A 683 -27.36 -5.14 14.58
N LEU A 684 -28.30 -4.60 15.35
CA LEU A 684 -29.73 -4.59 15.00
C LEU A 684 -30.08 -3.30 14.24
N LEU A 685 -30.41 -3.42 12.96
CA LEU A 685 -30.99 -2.36 12.13
C LEU A 685 -32.50 -2.59 12.00
N VAL A 686 -33.29 -1.89 12.83
CA VAL A 686 -34.72 -2.17 13.02
C VAL A 686 -35.58 -1.04 12.45
N LYS A 687 -36.48 -1.34 11.52
CA LYS A 687 -37.38 -0.34 10.93
C LYS A 687 -38.48 0.12 11.89
N THR A 688 -38.88 -0.75 12.82
CA THR A 688 -39.84 -0.40 13.86
C THR A 688 -39.16 -0.36 15.23
N LYS A 689 -39.66 -1.11 16.21
CA LYS A 689 -39.21 -1.09 17.60
C LYS A 689 -38.39 -2.32 17.97
N ALA A 690 -37.55 -2.17 19.00
CA ALA A 690 -36.84 -3.26 19.64
C ALA A 690 -37.25 -3.36 21.12
N ASP A 691 -37.80 -4.51 21.52
CA ASP A 691 -38.20 -4.82 22.89
C ASP A 691 -37.27 -5.89 23.49
N PHE A 692 -36.53 -5.52 24.53
CA PHE A 692 -35.69 -6.42 25.34
C PHE A 692 -36.34 -6.60 26.72
N LEU A 693 -36.81 -7.82 27.00
CA LEU A 693 -37.52 -8.14 28.25
C LEU A 693 -36.55 -8.45 29.40
N THR A 694 -37.08 -8.60 30.61
CA THR A 694 -36.33 -8.77 31.87
C THR A 694 -35.12 -9.69 31.74
N GLY A 695 -33.93 -9.16 32.05
CA GLY A 695 -32.68 -9.94 32.10
C GLY A 695 -32.13 -10.38 30.75
N SER A 696 -32.67 -9.92 29.63
CA SER A 696 -32.09 -10.16 28.31
C SER A 696 -30.80 -9.35 28.10
N SER A 697 -29.96 -9.78 27.14
CA SER A 697 -28.65 -9.19 26.90
C SER A 697 -28.31 -9.11 25.41
N LEU A 698 -27.55 -8.08 25.03
CA LEU A 698 -27.02 -7.86 23.69
C LEU A 698 -25.54 -7.48 23.77
N ASN A 699 -24.68 -8.23 23.09
CA ASN A 699 -23.34 -7.79 22.69
C ASN A 699 -23.43 -7.28 21.24
N GLY A 700 -23.52 -5.96 21.08
CA GLY A 700 -24.07 -5.41 19.85
C GLY A 700 -24.51 -3.96 19.91
N ARG A 701 -25.37 -3.58 18.96
CA ARG A 701 -25.98 -2.24 18.88
C ARG A 701 -27.46 -2.35 18.56
N ILE A 702 -28.25 -1.38 19.03
CA ILE A 702 -29.66 -1.23 18.68
C ILE A 702 -29.86 0.07 17.93
N LEU A 703 -30.15 -0.01 16.63
CA LEU A 703 -30.37 1.12 15.74
C LEU A 703 -31.82 1.04 15.21
N ALA A 704 -32.75 1.73 15.87
CA ALA A 704 -34.18 1.60 15.64
C ALA A 704 -34.81 2.87 15.05
N GLN A 705 -35.62 2.73 14.00
CA GLN A 705 -36.33 3.85 13.39
C GLN A 705 -37.64 4.21 14.11
N THR A 706 -38.08 3.46 15.13
CA THR A 706 -39.12 3.92 16.08
C THR A 706 -38.62 3.94 17.51
N ALA A 707 -38.87 2.90 18.32
CA ALA A 707 -38.61 2.93 19.77
C ALA A 707 -37.70 1.77 20.24
N VAL A 708 -36.99 1.98 21.34
CA VAL A 708 -36.24 0.93 22.05
C VAL A 708 -36.74 0.83 23.48
N ASN A 709 -37.11 -0.37 23.92
CA ASN A 709 -37.59 -0.64 25.27
C ASN A 709 -36.69 -1.70 25.94
N LEU A 710 -36.09 -1.37 27.09
CA LEU A 710 -35.25 -2.28 27.88
C LEU A 710 -35.85 -2.51 29.27
N GLN A 711 -36.01 -3.78 29.65
CA GLN A 711 -36.43 -4.20 30.99
C GLN A 711 -35.30 -4.95 31.68
N SER A 712 -34.66 -4.35 32.68
CA SER A 712 -33.52 -4.93 33.41
C SER A 712 -32.50 -5.63 32.49
N SER A 713 -32.26 -5.05 31.31
CA SER A 713 -31.50 -5.67 30.22
C SER A 713 -30.09 -5.09 30.12
N THR A 714 -29.16 -5.83 29.52
CA THR A 714 -27.79 -5.38 29.31
C THR A 714 -27.49 -5.17 27.83
N VAL A 715 -26.95 -4.01 27.46
CA VAL A 715 -26.50 -3.71 26.09
C VAL A 715 -25.06 -3.25 26.15
N THR A 716 -24.17 -4.02 25.55
CA THR A 716 -22.74 -3.70 25.47
C THR A 716 -22.36 -3.46 24.03
N GLN A 717 -21.92 -2.24 23.73
CA GLN A 717 -21.31 -1.93 22.44
C GLN A 717 -20.14 -2.89 22.18
N PRO A 718 -20.10 -3.57 21.02
CA PRO A 718 -19.04 -4.53 20.75
C PRO A 718 -17.71 -3.79 20.81
N GLY A 719 -16.79 -4.34 21.60
CA GLY A 719 -15.40 -3.89 21.63
C GLY A 719 -14.91 -3.83 20.20
N SER A 720 -14.54 -2.64 19.73
CA SER A 720 -14.04 -2.52 18.38
C SER A 720 -12.81 -3.43 18.29
N GLY A 721 -12.86 -4.47 17.45
CA GLY A 721 -11.71 -5.30 17.11
C GLY A 721 -10.66 -4.48 16.33
N ARG A 722 -10.17 -3.39 16.94
CA ARG A 722 -9.34 -2.36 16.30
C ARG A 722 -7.95 -2.85 15.95
N LEU A 723 -7.58 -4.09 16.29
CA LEU A 723 -6.30 -4.65 15.84
C LEU A 723 -6.35 -5.45 14.54
N LEU A 724 -7.50 -5.84 14.00
CA LEU A 724 -7.53 -6.61 12.74
C LEU A 724 -8.59 -6.16 11.71
N GLY A 725 -9.66 -5.46 12.11
CA GLY A 725 -10.71 -4.99 11.20
C GLY A 725 -10.45 -3.65 10.52
N GLN A 726 -9.72 -2.73 11.17
CA GLN A 726 -9.33 -1.44 10.56
C GLN A 726 -8.21 -1.57 9.51
N LEU A 727 -7.56 -2.73 9.43
CA LEU A 727 -6.64 -3.02 8.33
C LEU A 727 -7.37 -3.40 7.04
N SER A 728 -8.61 -3.92 7.08
CA SER A 728 -9.32 -4.49 5.91
C SER A 728 -10.12 -3.45 5.10
N ILE A 729 -10.58 -2.35 5.71
CA ILE A 729 -11.18 -1.23 4.95
C ILE A 729 -10.09 -0.23 4.48
N MET A 730 -8.97 -0.13 5.20
CA MET A 730 -7.79 0.64 4.76
C MET A 730 -7.01 -0.07 3.65
N THR A 731 -6.89 -1.41 3.62
CA THR A 731 -6.29 -2.05 2.43
C THR A 731 -7.19 -1.96 1.21
N LYS A 732 -8.52 -1.98 1.33
CA LYS A 732 -9.39 -1.90 0.15
C LYS A 732 -9.51 -0.48 -0.45
N PHE A 733 -9.46 0.58 0.37
CA PHE A 733 -9.38 1.95 -0.16
C PHE A 733 -7.96 2.37 -0.57
N VAL A 734 -6.91 1.83 0.06
CA VAL A 734 -5.53 2.07 -0.38
C VAL A 734 -5.18 1.24 -1.62
N LEU A 735 -5.78 0.07 -1.86
CA LEU A 735 -5.50 -0.70 -3.09
C LEU A 735 -6.26 -0.19 -4.32
N ILE A 736 -7.46 0.41 -4.18
CA ILE A 736 -8.15 1.02 -5.33
C ILE A 736 -7.59 2.42 -5.65
N ALA A 737 -7.09 3.16 -4.66
CA ALA A 737 -6.28 4.35 -4.91
C ALA A 737 -4.86 4.02 -5.44
N ALA A 738 -4.32 2.83 -5.13
CA ALA A 738 -3.02 2.39 -5.64
C ALA A 738 -3.09 1.76 -7.05
N LEU A 739 -4.17 1.07 -7.44
CA LEU A 739 -4.28 0.49 -8.78
C LEU A 739 -4.74 1.49 -9.86
N GLY A 740 -5.38 2.60 -9.48
CA GLY A 740 -5.63 3.74 -10.38
C GLY A 740 -4.39 4.63 -10.62
N ALA A 741 -3.29 4.37 -9.91
CA ALA A 741 -2.03 5.12 -10.01
C ALA A 741 -0.87 4.30 -10.57
N ILE A 742 -1.11 3.12 -11.18
CA ILE A 742 -0.07 2.38 -11.95
C ILE A 742 -0.29 2.54 -13.45
N ALA A 743 -0.75 3.72 -13.87
CA ALA A 743 -0.56 4.22 -15.22
C ALA A 743 0.07 5.61 -15.11
N SER A 744 1.40 5.62 -15.09
CA SER A 744 2.31 6.77 -14.94
C SER A 744 2.29 7.49 -13.57
N VAL A 745 2.86 6.85 -12.55
CA VAL A 745 3.69 7.64 -11.62
C VAL A 745 4.87 8.14 -12.46
N SER A 746 4.72 9.33 -13.05
CA SER A 746 5.90 10.17 -13.27
C SER A 746 6.46 10.40 -11.88
N ALA A 747 7.63 9.84 -11.58
CA ALA A 747 8.29 10.04 -10.31
C ALA A 747 8.29 11.54 -10.01
N ASN A 748 7.69 11.95 -8.89
CA ASN A 748 7.86 13.32 -8.45
C ASN A 748 9.35 13.47 -8.15
N LEU A 749 10.03 14.30 -8.92
CA LEU A 749 11.47 14.48 -8.82
C LEU A 749 11.79 15.00 -7.42
N GLU A 750 12.64 14.32 -6.65
CA GLU A 750 12.96 14.80 -5.30
C GLU A 750 13.75 16.10 -5.34
N ALA A 751 13.56 16.95 -4.32
CA ALA A 751 14.29 18.22 -4.26
C ALA A 751 15.79 17.94 -4.08
N VAL A 752 16.66 18.79 -4.63
CA VAL A 752 18.09 18.73 -4.31
C VAL A 752 18.28 19.40 -2.96
N ASN A 753 18.79 18.65 -1.97
CA ASN A 753 19.02 19.19 -0.64
C ASN A 753 20.27 20.07 -0.64
N LEU A 754 20.09 21.37 -0.43
CA LEU A 754 21.19 22.34 -0.37
C LEU A 754 21.85 22.45 1.01
N GLY A 755 21.30 21.81 2.05
CA GLY A 755 21.76 21.96 3.42
C GLY A 755 21.93 23.43 3.82
N THR A 756 23.05 23.74 4.47
CA THR A 756 23.41 25.09 4.88
C THR A 756 23.87 25.99 3.73
N ALA A 757 24.22 25.44 2.57
CA ALA A 757 24.47 26.24 1.35
C ALA A 757 23.21 26.99 0.90
N GLY A 758 22.03 26.47 1.24
CA GLY A 758 20.72 27.10 1.01
C GLY A 758 20.52 28.43 1.77
N ASN A 759 21.44 28.86 2.64
CA ASN A 759 21.36 30.15 3.31
C ASN A 759 21.93 31.30 2.45
N TYR A 760 22.70 31.01 1.40
CA TYR A 760 23.44 32.01 0.63
C TYR A 760 22.81 32.25 -0.76
N ALA A 761 22.70 33.52 -1.16
CA ALA A 761 22.39 33.93 -2.53
C ALA A 761 23.58 33.62 -3.46
N ILE A 762 24.81 33.85 -2.97
CA ILE A 762 26.05 33.53 -3.68
C ILE A 762 27.03 32.84 -2.73
N LEU A 763 27.50 31.65 -3.08
CA LEU A 763 28.54 30.93 -2.35
C LEU A 763 29.63 30.47 -3.33
N SER A 764 30.90 30.73 -2.99
CA SER A 764 32.04 30.54 -3.89
C SER A 764 33.30 30.04 -3.18
N LYS A 765 34.13 29.24 -3.86
CA LYS A 765 35.41 28.77 -3.32
C LYS A 765 36.63 29.62 -3.68
N ALA A 766 36.59 30.31 -4.82
CA ALA A 766 37.76 31.01 -5.36
C ALA A 766 37.62 32.54 -5.41
N GLY A 767 36.41 33.07 -5.23
CA GLY A 767 36.16 34.52 -5.16
C GLY A 767 34.83 34.95 -5.75
N ILE A 768 34.42 36.18 -5.42
CA ILE A 768 33.21 36.84 -5.95
C ILE A 768 33.62 38.25 -6.35
N SER A 769 33.48 38.62 -7.63
CA SER A 769 33.82 39.96 -8.10
C SER A 769 32.64 40.64 -8.77
N THR A 770 32.56 41.96 -8.64
CA THR A 770 31.63 42.78 -9.42
C THR A 770 32.34 43.96 -10.09
N GLU A 771 32.18 44.14 -11.40
CA GLU A 771 32.68 45.29 -12.14
C GLU A 771 31.90 45.49 -13.47
N PRO A 772 31.06 46.53 -13.63
CA PRO A 772 30.68 47.57 -12.65
C PRO A 772 29.77 47.04 -11.52
N THR A 773 29.36 47.91 -10.59
CA THR A 773 28.61 47.54 -9.36
C THR A 773 27.31 46.77 -9.62
N SER A 774 27.15 45.62 -8.96
CA SER A 774 25.95 44.76 -8.98
C SER A 774 25.09 44.92 -7.72
N ALA A 775 23.85 44.47 -7.76
CA ALA A 775 22.92 44.50 -6.62
C ALA A 775 22.46 43.08 -6.23
N ILE A 776 22.64 42.72 -4.96
CA ILE A 776 22.38 41.38 -4.42
C ILE A 776 21.35 41.45 -3.30
N THR A 777 20.36 40.55 -3.32
CA THR A 777 19.43 40.34 -2.20
C THR A 777 19.63 38.94 -1.65
N GLY A 778 20.10 38.85 -0.41
CA GLY A 778 20.52 37.62 0.27
C GLY A 778 22.01 37.60 0.63
N ASP A 779 22.41 36.59 1.41
CA ASP A 779 23.77 36.49 1.96
C ASP A 779 24.79 36.03 0.90
N ILE A 780 26.03 36.53 0.99
CA ILE A 780 27.13 36.08 0.13
C ILE A 780 28.28 35.50 0.97
N GLY A 781 28.97 34.48 0.47
CA GLY A 781 30.03 33.79 1.19
C GLY A 781 31.19 33.32 0.31
N VAL A 782 32.42 33.42 0.83
CA VAL A 782 33.61 32.77 0.24
C VAL A 782 34.34 31.91 1.27
N SER A 783 34.68 30.68 0.90
CA SER A 783 35.52 29.78 1.72
C SER A 783 36.12 28.67 0.84
N PRO A 784 37.38 28.27 1.04
CA PRO A 784 38.26 28.55 2.18
C PRO A 784 39.12 29.82 2.05
N ILE A 785 38.76 30.74 1.16
CA ILE A 785 39.51 31.97 0.90
C ILE A 785 39.04 33.15 1.77
N ALA A 786 39.94 34.10 2.01
CA ALA A 786 39.71 35.32 2.78
C ALA A 786 38.81 36.34 2.05
N ALA A 787 38.30 37.33 2.79
CA ALA A 787 37.42 38.40 2.30
C ALA A 787 38.05 39.22 1.16
N THR A 788 39.38 39.24 1.04
CA THR A 788 40.11 39.89 -0.06
C THR A 788 39.79 39.31 -1.45
N ALA A 789 39.21 38.11 -1.51
CA ALA A 789 38.70 37.50 -2.75
C ALA A 789 37.28 37.97 -3.13
N ILE A 790 36.64 38.80 -2.31
CA ILE A 790 35.40 39.51 -2.64
C ILE A 790 35.79 40.92 -3.13
N THR A 791 35.79 41.13 -4.44
CA THR A 791 36.31 42.36 -5.07
C THR A 791 35.22 43.19 -5.75
N GLY A 792 35.38 44.52 -5.78
CA GLY A 792 34.36 45.43 -6.32
C GLY A 792 33.14 45.68 -5.43
N PHE A 793 33.13 45.10 -4.22
CA PHE A 793 32.15 45.38 -3.16
C PHE A 793 32.76 46.28 -2.10
N SER A 794 32.05 47.34 -1.71
CA SER A 794 32.45 48.18 -0.57
C SER A 794 32.11 47.48 0.75
N LEU A 795 33.02 46.63 1.25
CA LEU A 795 32.83 45.85 2.47
C LEU A 795 33.14 46.65 3.73
N THR A 796 32.23 46.64 4.70
CA THR A 796 32.43 47.17 6.05
C THR A 796 32.18 46.05 7.06
N ALA A 797 33.23 45.62 7.78
CA ALA A 797 33.12 44.60 8.82
C ALA A 797 32.19 45.07 9.96
N ASP A 798 31.37 44.16 10.49
CA ASP A 798 30.60 44.42 11.70
C ASP A 798 31.52 44.56 12.93
N SER A 799 30.99 45.19 13.99
CA SER A 799 31.64 45.35 15.30
C SER A 799 32.18 44.04 15.90
N THR A 800 31.57 42.89 15.59
CA THR A 800 32.02 41.56 16.06
C THR A 800 33.01 40.88 15.12
N ASN A 801 33.23 41.43 13.92
CA ASN A 801 34.02 40.85 12.84
C ASN A 801 33.59 39.42 12.44
N VAL A 802 32.34 39.03 12.72
CA VAL A 802 31.76 37.73 12.33
C VAL A 802 31.24 37.77 10.88
N PHE A 803 30.84 38.96 10.40
CA PHE A 803 30.39 39.20 9.02
C PHE A 803 30.71 40.65 8.62
N ALA A 804 30.53 40.97 7.33
CA ALA A 804 30.59 42.32 6.79
C ALA A 804 29.28 42.71 6.09
N THR A 805 29.12 44.00 5.83
CA THR A 805 28.00 44.58 5.08
C THR A 805 28.50 45.35 3.86
N SER A 806 27.64 45.53 2.87
CA SER A 806 27.91 46.35 1.68
C SER A 806 26.62 47.01 1.21
N THR A 807 26.70 48.24 0.69
CA THR A 807 25.53 48.93 0.11
C THR A 807 24.95 48.22 -1.11
N GLN A 808 25.73 47.33 -1.72
CA GLN A 808 25.35 46.50 -2.87
C GLN A 808 24.65 45.20 -2.46
N VAL A 809 24.67 44.84 -1.17
CA VAL A 809 24.17 43.56 -0.67
C VAL A 809 23.10 43.82 0.39
N THR A 810 21.85 43.48 0.07
CA THR A 810 20.75 43.40 1.04
C THR A 810 20.82 42.03 1.71
N GLY A 811 21.78 41.88 2.63
CA GLY A 811 22.16 40.63 3.28
C GLY A 811 23.51 40.79 4.00
N LYS A 812 24.09 39.68 4.44
CA LYS A 812 25.40 39.64 5.10
C LYS A 812 26.48 39.05 4.19
N VAL A 813 27.70 39.53 4.34
CA VAL A 813 28.89 39.07 3.62
C VAL A 813 29.74 38.26 4.59
N TYR A 814 30.12 37.03 4.22
CA TYR A 814 30.92 36.14 5.05
C TYR A 814 32.19 35.69 4.31
N ALA A 815 33.29 35.54 5.04
CA ALA A 815 34.55 35.03 4.52
C ALA A 815 35.28 34.17 5.56
N ASP A 816 36.23 33.34 5.10
CA ASP A 816 36.93 32.36 5.94
C ASP A 816 37.78 32.99 7.06
N ASP A 817 38.27 34.21 6.86
CA ASP A 817 39.14 34.96 7.78
C ASP A 817 38.37 35.77 8.84
N TYR A 818 37.03 35.69 8.85
CA TYR A 818 36.19 36.32 9.87
C TYR A 818 36.14 35.50 11.18
N HIS A 819 35.79 36.19 12.28
CA HIS A 819 35.80 35.64 13.62
C HIS A 819 34.87 34.42 13.76
N PRO A 820 35.21 33.40 14.58
CA PRO A 820 34.33 32.26 14.87
C PRO A 820 32.90 32.70 15.27
N PRO A 821 31.86 31.97 14.83
CA PRO A 821 31.88 30.65 14.19
C PRO A 821 31.92 30.65 12.64
N THR A 822 32.22 31.78 11.99
CA THR A 822 32.03 31.97 10.54
C THR A 822 32.78 30.96 9.67
N LYS A 823 34.08 30.74 9.93
CA LYS A 823 34.90 29.76 9.22
C LYS A 823 34.31 28.35 9.25
N SER A 824 33.92 27.87 10.44
CA SER A 824 33.32 26.54 10.60
C SER A 824 31.97 26.43 9.88
N ALA A 825 31.13 27.47 9.94
CA ALA A 825 29.84 27.49 9.25
C ALA A 825 30.00 27.47 7.72
N LEU A 826 30.93 28.26 7.19
CA LEU A 826 31.23 28.27 5.75
C LEU A 826 31.83 26.96 5.25
N THR A 827 32.68 26.30 6.06
CA THR A 827 33.23 24.98 5.72
C THR A 827 32.10 23.95 5.53
N VAL A 828 31.09 23.96 6.40
CA VAL A 828 29.90 23.10 6.28
C VAL A 828 29.08 23.48 5.05
N ALA A 829 28.85 24.77 4.80
CA ALA A 829 28.10 25.24 3.63
C ALA A 829 28.76 24.86 2.30
N ILE A 830 30.09 24.90 2.21
CA ILE A 830 30.83 24.43 1.02
C ILE A 830 30.68 22.91 0.85
N GLY A 831 30.75 22.13 1.94
CA GLY A 831 30.52 20.68 1.91
C GLY A 831 29.10 20.32 1.45
N ASP A 832 28.09 21.05 1.95
CA ASP A 832 26.69 20.87 1.54
C ASP A 832 26.47 21.24 0.07
N MET A 833 27.14 22.30 -0.43
CA MET A 833 27.12 22.68 -1.85
C MET A 833 27.71 21.59 -2.75
N GLU A 834 28.86 21.01 -2.36
CA GLU A 834 29.50 19.92 -3.12
C GLU A 834 28.65 18.64 -3.10
N THR A 835 28.00 18.37 -1.98
CA THR A 835 27.04 17.27 -1.82
C THR A 835 25.82 17.48 -2.71
N ALA A 836 25.23 18.68 -2.70
CA ALA A 836 24.10 19.05 -3.56
C ALA A 836 24.45 18.94 -5.05
N TYR A 837 25.65 19.38 -5.45
CA TYR A 837 26.15 19.22 -6.81
C TYR A 837 26.23 17.75 -7.20
N THR A 838 26.80 16.91 -6.32
CA THR A 838 26.97 15.47 -6.58
C THR A 838 25.64 14.73 -6.61
N ASP A 839 24.70 15.08 -5.74
CA ASP A 839 23.32 14.57 -5.76
C ASP A 839 22.61 14.93 -7.07
N ALA A 840 22.61 16.22 -7.44
CA ALA A 840 21.99 16.68 -8.68
C ALA A 840 22.60 16.02 -9.91
N ALA A 841 23.94 15.89 -9.98
CA ALA A 841 24.65 15.22 -11.09
C ALA A 841 24.44 13.70 -11.11
N GLY A 842 24.19 13.10 -9.94
CA GLY A 842 24.02 11.66 -9.74
C GLY A 842 22.58 11.16 -9.94
N ARG A 843 21.60 12.04 -10.17
CA ARG A 843 20.22 11.62 -10.47
C ARG A 843 20.20 10.78 -11.74
N LEU A 844 19.59 9.59 -11.64
CA LEU A 844 19.49 8.62 -12.73
C LEU A 844 18.11 8.68 -13.39
N ASN A 845 18.00 8.12 -14.59
CA ASN A 845 16.77 8.03 -15.38
C ASN A 845 16.18 9.39 -15.80
N PRO A 846 16.92 10.19 -16.61
CA PRO A 846 16.40 11.47 -17.11
C PRO A 846 15.11 11.27 -17.93
N ASP A 847 14.15 12.17 -17.72
CA ASP A 847 12.92 12.28 -18.49
C ASP A 847 13.21 12.68 -19.94
N SER A 848 14.29 13.44 -20.15
CA SER A 848 14.77 13.82 -21.47
C SER A 848 16.30 13.83 -21.54
N GLU A 849 16.84 13.26 -22.62
CA GLU A 849 18.28 13.28 -22.92
C GLU A 849 18.54 14.15 -24.16
N ASN A 850 19.47 15.09 -24.04
CA ASN A 850 19.91 16.00 -25.10
C ASN A 850 18.74 16.72 -25.80
N LEU A 851 17.75 17.20 -25.03
CA LEU A 851 16.60 17.93 -25.57
C LEU A 851 17.06 19.06 -26.50
N GLY A 852 16.47 19.14 -27.69
CA GLY A 852 16.84 20.17 -28.67
C GLY A 852 18.31 20.12 -29.11
N SER A 853 19.01 19.00 -28.92
CA SER A 853 20.47 18.89 -29.09
C SER A 853 21.25 19.91 -28.25
N GLY A 854 20.75 20.23 -27.05
CA GLY A 854 21.31 21.26 -26.18
C GLY A 854 20.87 22.69 -26.54
N ASP A 855 19.96 22.88 -27.50
CA ASP A 855 19.30 24.16 -27.77
C ASP A 855 17.93 24.23 -27.09
N LEU A 856 17.79 25.06 -26.07
CA LEU A 856 16.54 25.25 -25.33
C LEU A 856 15.73 26.45 -25.82
N GLY A 857 16.15 27.14 -26.88
CA GLY A 857 15.44 28.30 -27.42
C GLY A 857 14.01 27.95 -27.86
N GLY A 858 13.03 28.72 -27.37
CA GLY A 858 11.61 28.58 -27.69
C GLY A 858 10.92 27.35 -27.07
N GLN A 859 11.62 26.58 -26.24
CA GLN A 859 11.07 25.37 -25.62
C GLN A 859 10.20 25.72 -24.41
N THR A 860 9.12 24.95 -24.22
CA THR A 860 8.35 24.91 -22.97
C THR A 860 8.65 23.61 -22.23
N LEU A 861 9.21 23.72 -21.04
CA LEU A 861 9.79 22.65 -20.25
C LEU A 861 8.89 22.33 -19.05
N GLY A 862 8.25 21.16 -19.06
CA GLY A 862 7.49 20.63 -17.92
C GLY A 862 8.39 20.12 -16.79
N PRO A 863 7.86 19.77 -15.60
CA PRO A 863 8.66 19.20 -14.53
C PRO A 863 9.40 17.94 -14.96
N GLY A 864 10.64 17.78 -14.49
CA GLY A 864 11.43 16.59 -14.78
C GLY A 864 12.94 16.76 -14.67
N LEU A 865 13.62 15.63 -14.87
CA LEU A 865 15.07 15.49 -14.94
C LEU A 865 15.53 15.54 -16.40
N TYR A 866 16.39 16.50 -16.74
CA TYR A 866 16.91 16.72 -18.08
C TYR A 866 18.42 16.52 -18.10
N ALA A 867 18.93 15.60 -18.92
CA ALA A 867 20.36 15.32 -19.02
C ALA A 867 20.94 15.73 -20.37
N PHE A 868 22.10 16.41 -20.35
CA PHE A 868 22.83 16.85 -21.53
C PHE A 868 24.28 16.35 -21.48
N SER A 869 24.65 15.63 -22.53
CA SER A 869 26.01 15.11 -22.72
C SER A 869 26.99 16.14 -23.32
N SER A 870 26.51 17.33 -23.65
CA SER A 870 27.26 18.46 -24.22
C SER A 870 26.84 19.79 -23.58
N SER A 871 27.46 20.89 -24.04
CA SER A 871 27.05 22.24 -23.65
C SER A 871 25.60 22.55 -24.05
N VAL A 872 24.92 23.35 -23.24
CA VAL A 872 23.55 23.83 -23.42
C VAL A 872 23.55 25.32 -23.75
N LYS A 873 22.73 25.72 -24.71
CA LYS A 873 22.50 27.11 -25.12
C LYS A 873 21.03 27.49 -25.01
N ILE A 874 20.78 28.73 -24.60
CA ILE A 874 19.46 29.38 -24.60
C ILE A 874 19.58 30.59 -25.55
N PRO A 875 19.42 30.39 -26.87
CA PRO A 875 19.60 31.46 -27.88
C PRO A 875 18.39 32.40 -28.00
N THR A 876 17.21 31.95 -27.58
CA THR A 876 15.96 32.72 -27.48
C THR A 876 15.27 32.36 -26.16
N ASP A 877 14.19 33.06 -25.81
CA ASP A 877 13.42 32.80 -24.59
C ASP A 877 13.00 31.33 -24.48
N CYS A 878 13.02 30.80 -23.27
CA CYS A 878 12.50 29.46 -22.95
C CYS A 878 11.58 29.54 -21.75
N THR A 879 10.59 28.66 -21.69
CA THR A 879 9.55 28.67 -20.66
C THR A 879 9.68 27.43 -19.80
N ILE A 880 9.65 27.59 -18.47
CA ILE A 880 9.52 26.52 -17.50
C ILE A 880 8.09 26.59 -16.95
N SER A 881 7.30 25.55 -17.22
CA SER A 881 5.86 25.56 -16.95
C SER A 881 5.46 24.40 -16.02
N GLY A 882 4.88 24.73 -14.88
CA GLY A 882 4.43 23.78 -13.87
C GLY A 882 3.89 24.49 -12.64
N SER A 883 3.41 23.74 -11.66
CA SER A 883 2.88 24.24 -10.40
C SER A 883 3.98 24.65 -9.41
N ALA A 884 3.59 25.26 -8.29
CA ALA A 884 4.53 25.68 -7.24
C ALA A 884 5.20 24.50 -6.48
N THR A 885 4.70 23.27 -6.66
CA THR A 885 5.27 22.05 -6.05
C THR A 885 6.13 21.25 -7.02
N ASP A 886 6.08 21.58 -8.30
CA ASP A 886 6.82 20.91 -9.35
C ASP A 886 8.30 21.29 -9.30
N LYS A 887 9.16 20.39 -9.80
CA LYS A 887 10.62 20.50 -9.71
C LYS A 887 11.29 20.17 -11.04
N TRP A 888 12.43 20.82 -11.27
CA TRP A 888 13.24 20.69 -12.47
C TRP A 888 14.71 20.50 -12.09
N ILE A 889 15.36 19.49 -12.66
CA ILE A 889 16.82 19.32 -12.54
C ILE A 889 17.39 19.22 -13.95
N PHE A 890 18.29 20.14 -14.31
CA PHE A 890 19.03 20.14 -15.55
C PHE A 890 20.48 19.74 -15.28
N GLN A 891 20.88 18.56 -15.74
CA GLN A 891 22.24 18.03 -15.63
C GLN A 891 22.98 18.28 -16.95
N MET A 892 24.14 18.91 -16.89
CA MET A 892 24.97 19.10 -18.09
C MET A 892 26.46 18.90 -17.83
N SER A 893 27.07 18.14 -18.73
CA SER A 893 28.53 17.88 -18.72
C SER A 893 29.35 19.05 -19.30
N GLY A 894 28.72 19.89 -20.12
CA GLY A 894 29.34 21.06 -20.76
C GLY A 894 28.96 22.39 -20.09
N ASP A 895 29.09 23.47 -20.87
CA ASP A 895 28.80 24.83 -20.44
C ASP A 895 27.32 25.18 -20.58
N LEU A 896 26.82 26.15 -19.80
CA LEU A 896 25.51 26.77 -19.97
C LEU A 896 25.68 28.20 -20.49
N THR A 897 25.24 28.49 -21.71
CA THR A 897 25.34 29.85 -22.28
C THR A 897 23.97 30.40 -22.67
N MET A 898 23.60 31.54 -22.09
CA MET A 898 22.37 32.26 -22.43
C MET A 898 22.70 33.47 -23.32
N ALA A 899 21.92 33.67 -24.38
CA ALA A 899 22.10 34.80 -25.30
C ALA A 899 21.74 36.14 -24.65
N ALA A 900 22.09 37.25 -25.31
CA ALA A 900 21.79 38.58 -24.79
C ALA A 900 20.28 38.86 -24.87
N ASN A 901 19.74 39.55 -23.88
CA ASN A 901 18.33 39.96 -23.78
C ASN A 901 17.29 38.80 -23.82
N THR A 902 17.70 37.55 -23.58
CA THR A 902 16.78 36.40 -23.50
C THR A 902 16.32 36.15 -22.07
N LYS A 903 15.20 35.45 -21.92
CA LYS A 903 14.58 35.14 -20.62
C LYS A 903 14.32 33.65 -20.45
N VAL A 904 14.55 33.16 -19.24
CA VAL A 904 13.88 31.97 -18.72
C VAL A 904 12.58 32.45 -18.07
N ILE A 905 11.43 32.01 -18.58
CA ILE A 905 10.10 32.47 -18.17
C ILE A 905 9.46 31.39 -17.30
N LEU A 906 8.92 31.75 -16.13
CA LEU A 906 8.15 30.84 -15.29
C LEU A 906 6.65 30.98 -15.58
N GLU A 907 5.99 29.86 -15.84
CA GLU A 907 4.53 29.79 -16.06
C GLU A 907 3.90 28.71 -15.17
N GLY A 908 2.57 28.78 -14.99
CA GLY A 908 1.79 27.77 -14.26
C GLY A 908 1.92 27.80 -12.73
N GLY A 909 2.71 28.73 -12.18
CA GLY A 909 3.02 28.82 -10.75
C GLY A 909 4.38 28.23 -10.37
N ALA A 910 5.21 27.86 -11.35
CA ALA A 910 6.57 27.37 -11.13
C ALA A 910 7.37 28.34 -10.26
N LEU A 911 8.12 27.81 -9.30
CA LEU A 911 8.97 28.60 -8.41
C LEU A 911 10.44 28.42 -8.76
N ALA A 912 11.18 29.52 -8.83
CA ALA A 912 12.63 29.52 -8.99
C ALA A 912 13.35 28.65 -7.94
N SER A 913 12.81 28.53 -6.72
CA SER A 913 13.36 27.67 -5.67
C SER A 913 13.34 26.17 -6.00
N ASN A 914 12.57 25.75 -7.01
CA ASN A 914 12.42 24.34 -7.39
C ASN A 914 13.15 23.97 -8.68
N ILE A 915 13.88 24.92 -9.27
CA ILE A 915 14.61 24.74 -10.52
C ILE A 915 16.09 24.65 -10.20
N VAL A 916 16.75 23.56 -10.56
CA VAL A 916 18.18 23.33 -10.32
C VAL A 916 18.91 23.11 -11.63
N TRP A 917 19.97 23.88 -11.84
CA TRP A 917 20.89 23.74 -12.97
C TRP A 917 22.23 23.24 -12.44
N GLN A 918 22.52 21.97 -12.68
CA GLN A 918 23.80 21.35 -12.37
C GLN A 918 24.71 21.42 -13.60
N VAL A 919 25.80 22.19 -13.50
CA VAL A 919 26.67 22.54 -14.63
C VAL A 919 28.11 22.14 -14.34
N ALA A 920 28.65 21.19 -15.12
CA ALA A 920 30.06 20.79 -14.99
C ALA A 920 31.04 21.76 -15.66
N GLY A 921 30.63 22.44 -16.73
CA GLY A 921 31.37 23.53 -17.37
C GLY A 921 31.18 24.88 -16.66
N PHE A 922 31.29 25.98 -17.41
CA PHE A 922 30.99 27.33 -16.90
C PHE A 922 29.54 27.74 -17.19
N VAL A 923 29.02 28.67 -16.41
CA VAL A 923 27.77 29.38 -16.72
C VAL A 923 28.11 30.75 -17.27
N LYS A 924 27.47 31.15 -18.37
CA LYS A 924 27.59 32.48 -18.96
C LYS A 924 26.23 33.06 -19.32
N VAL A 925 25.82 34.06 -18.56
CA VAL A 925 24.59 34.82 -18.79
C VAL A 925 24.96 36.16 -19.41
N LYS A 926 24.61 36.35 -20.70
CA LYS A 926 25.02 37.53 -21.46
C LYS A 926 24.20 38.77 -21.12
N THR A 927 24.62 39.91 -21.69
CA THR A 927 24.06 41.24 -21.45
C THR A 927 22.54 41.26 -21.49
N GLY A 928 21.91 41.83 -20.45
CA GLY A 928 20.46 42.03 -20.36
C GLY A 928 19.61 40.77 -20.20
N ALA A 929 20.21 39.60 -20.06
CA ALA A 929 19.46 38.34 -20.02
C ALA A 929 18.96 37.99 -18.58
N HIS A 930 17.82 37.33 -18.47
CA HIS A 930 17.16 36.97 -17.19
C HIS A 930 17.08 35.45 -16.98
N MET A 931 17.61 34.97 -15.86
CA MET A 931 17.67 33.56 -15.50
C MET A 931 16.85 33.27 -14.23
N GLU A 932 16.34 32.04 -14.15
CA GLU A 932 15.54 31.53 -13.03
C GLU A 932 16.18 30.25 -12.50
N GLY A 933 16.29 30.12 -11.17
CA GLY A 933 16.69 28.86 -10.53
C GLY A 933 18.00 28.88 -9.74
N ILE A 934 18.40 27.69 -9.28
CA ILE A 934 19.56 27.44 -8.43
C ILE A 934 20.67 26.89 -9.31
N LEU A 935 21.78 27.63 -9.42
CA LEU A 935 22.95 27.25 -10.20
C LEU A 935 23.95 26.49 -9.32
N LEU A 936 24.15 25.20 -9.55
CA LEU A 936 25.21 24.37 -8.97
C LEU A 936 26.33 24.22 -10.00
N VAL A 937 27.36 25.05 -9.90
CA VAL A 937 28.39 25.22 -10.93
C VAL A 937 29.73 24.65 -10.44
N LYS A 938 30.31 23.71 -11.19
CA LYS A 938 31.62 23.13 -10.85
C LYS A 938 32.78 24.08 -11.14
N THR A 939 32.62 24.94 -12.13
CA THR A 939 33.62 25.96 -12.47
C THR A 939 33.09 27.36 -12.14
N LYS A 940 33.24 28.31 -13.06
CA LYS A 940 32.90 29.71 -12.85
C LYS A 940 31.53 30.07 -13.40
N ALA A 941 30.91 31.08 -12.79
CA ALA A 941 29.69 31.70 -13.29
C ALA A 941 29.96 33.17 -13.67
N ASP A 942 29.77 33.51 -14.95
CA ASP A 942 29.93 34.85 -15.49
C ASP A 942 28.55 35.46 -15.83
N PHE A 943 28.19 36.55 -15.15
CA PHE A 943 26.99 37.36 -15.42
C PHE A 943 27.43 38.71 -15.98
N LEU A 944 27.09 38.99 -17.24
CA LEU A 944 27.51 40.19 -17.96
C LEU A 944 26.56 41.38 -17.71
N THR A 945 26.92 42.55 -18.24
CA THR A 945 26.26 43.84 -17.99
C THR A 945 24.73 43.75 -18.02
N GLY A 946 24.07 44.09 -16.91
CA GLY A 946 22.60 44.16 -16.84
C GLY A 946 21.88 42.81 -16.85
N SER A 947 22.59 41.69 -16.73
CA SER A 947 21.97 40.38 -16.54
C SER A 947 21.35 40.23 -15.16
N SER A 948 20.39 39.31 -15.02
CA SER A 948 19.65 39.12 -13.77
C SER A 948 19.37 37.64 -13.47
N LEU A 949 19.30 37.30 -12.18
CA LEU A 949 18.96 35.99 -11.66
C LEU A 949 17.96 36.12 -10.51
N ASN A 950 16.83 35.43 -10.61
CA ASN A 950 15.99 35.10 -9.46
C ASN A 950 16.30 33.65 -9.05
N GLY A 951 17.10 33.50 -8.00
CA GLY A 951 17.84 32.26 -7.82
C GLY A 951 19.03 32.34 -6.88
N ARG A 952 19.93 31.36 -7.02
CA ARG A 952 21.19 31.27 -6.25
C ARG A 952 22.35 30.90 -7.15
N ILE A 953 23.55 31.35 -6.82
CA ILE A 953 24.80 30.97 -7.49
C ILE A 953 25.68 30.23 -6.48
N LEU A 954 25.84 28.93 -6.67
CA LEU A 954 26.66 28.06 -5.83
C LEU A 954 27.80 27.51 -6.69
N ALA A 955 28.96 28.15 -6.65
CA ALA A 955 30.08 27.90 -7.55
C ALA A 955 31.30 27.33 -6.83
N GLN A 956 31.88 26.25 -7.38
CA GLN A 956 33.11 25.66 -6.84
C GLN A 956 34.39 26.39 -7.30
N THR A 957 34.30 27.38 -8.20
CA THR A 957 35.40 28.32 -8.47
C THR A 957 34.98 29.77 -8.22
N ALA A 958 34.92 30.63 -9.24
CA ALA A 958 34.69 32.07 -9.10
C ALA A 958 33.32 32.51 -9.64
N VAL A 959 32.76 33.58 -9.06
CA VAL A 959 31.55 34.25 -9.57
C VAL A 959 31.91 35.67 -10.00
N ASN A 960 31.68 35.99 -11.27
CA ASN A 960 31.98 37.31 -11.84
C ASN A 960 30.68 37.98 -12.28
N LEU A 961 30.39 39.17 -11.75
CA LEU A 961 29.19 39.95 -12.03
C LEU A 961 29.55 41.28 -12.71
N GLN A 962 28.70 41.77 -13.60
CA GLN A 962 28.84 43.09 -14.23
C GLN A 962 27.49 43.78 -14.23
N SER A 963 27.29 44.81 -13.40
CA SER A 963 25.99 45.50 -13.26
C SER A 963 24.80 44.56 -13.20
N SER A 964 24.95 43.42 -12.53
CA SER A 964 23.97 42.33 -12.53
C SER A 964 23.08 42.41 -11.30
N THR A 965 21.90 41.78 -11.36
CA THR A 965 21.02 41.65 -10.19
C THR A 965 20.85 40.18 -9.81
N VAL A 966 21.08 39.85 -8.54
CA VAL A 966 20.85 38.49 -8.01
C VAL A 966 19.90 38.60 -6.82
N THR A 967 18.75 37.96 -6.93
CA THR A 967 17.74 37.95 -5.87
C THR A 967 17.53 36.54 -5.39
N GLN A 968 17.84 36.28 -4.11
CA GLN A 968 17.53 35.01 -3.47
C GLN A 968 16.02 34.76 -3.53
N PRO A 969 15.56 33.58 -4.00
CA PRO A 969 14.14 33.30 -4.10
C PRO A 969 13.50 33.34 -2.72
N GLY A 970 12.40 34.08 -2.57
CA GLY A 970 11.67 34.17 -1.31
C GLY A 970 11.21 32.78 -0.86
N SER A 971 11.43 32.44 0.41
CA SER A 971 10.67 31.34 1.03
C SER A 971 9.21 31.72 0.92
N GLY A 972 8.37 30.96 0.21
CA GLY A 972 6.99 31.30 -0.17
C GLY A 972 6.01 31.60 0.98
N ARG A 973 6.30 32.63 1.79
CA ARG A 973 5.42 33.21 2.80
C ARG A 973 4.77 34.44 2.17
N LEU A 974 3.71 34.21 1.40
CA LEU A 974 2.76 35.26 1.01
C LEU A 974 2.07 35.78 2.29
N LEU A 975 2.45 36.97 2.74
CA LEU A 975 1.63 37.81 3.63
C LEU A 975 0.94 38.86 2.75
N GLY A 976 -0.40 38.94 2.84
CA GLY A 976 -1.15 40.13 2.43
C GLY A 976 -2.28 39.94 1.41
N GLN A 977 -3.44 39.46 1.89
CA GLN A 977 -4.79 39.80 1.40
C GLN A 977 -5.12 39.67 -0.10
N LEU A 978 -5.48 38.45 -0.55
CA LEU A 978 -6.78 38.16 -1.21
C LEU A 978 -6.96 36.64 -1.44
N SER A 979 -7.30 35.87 -0.39
CA SER A 979 -7.98 34.56 -0.54
C SER A 979 -8.52 34.08 0.81
N ILE A 980 -9.49 34.82 1.35
CA ILE A 980 -10.45 34.27 2.30
C ILE A 980 -11.57 33.68 1.43
N MET A 981 -11.40 32.43 0.95
CA MET A 981 -12.45 31.51 0.45
C MET A 981 -11.91 30.45 -0.54
N THR A 982 -10.78 29.79 -0.26
CA THR A 982 -10.49 28.50 -0.93
C THR A 982 -9.59 27.55 -0.12
N LYS A 983 -8.97 28.02 0.97
CA LYS A 983 -8.17 27.18 1.88
C LYS A 983 -8.97 26.43 2.96
N PHE A 984 -10.31 26.49 2.94
CA PHE A 984 -11.15 25.80 3.93
C PHE A 984 -11.74 24.45 3.49
N VAL A 985 -11.49 23.97 2.27
CA VAL A 985 -12.12 22.74 1.77
C VAL A 985 -11.14 21.54 1.64
N LEU A 986 -9.82 21.75 1.75
CA LEU A 986 -8.86 20.63 1.64
C LEU A 986 -7.92 20.41 2.83
N ILE A 987 -8.04 21.20 3.90
CA ILE A 987 -7.28 20.98 5.15
C ILE A 987 -8.17 20.42 6.28
N ALA A 988 -9.50 20.41 6.12
CA ALA A 988 -10.40 19.70 7.02
C ALA A 988 -10.47 18.17 6.75
N ALA A 989 -10.00 17.69 5.59
CA ALA A 989 -10.05 16.28 5.20
C ALA A 989 -8.77 15.48 5.55
N LEU A 990 -7.64 16.15 5.81
CA LEU A 990 -6.40 15.50 6.26
C LEU A 990 -6.17 15.59 7.78
N GLY A 991 -6.87 16.48 8.48
CA GLY A 991 -6.85 16.57 9.95
C GLY A 991 -7.66 15.48 10.66
N ALA A 992 -8.49 14.70 9.95
CA ALA A 992 -9.32 13.65 10.54
C ALA A 992 -8.79 12.22 10.33
N ILE A 993 -7.61 12.06 9.71
CA ILE A 993 -6.96 10.75 9.45
C ILE A 993 -5.87 10.42 10.50
N ALA A 994 -5.55 11.33 11.42
CA ALA A 994 -4.71 11.04 12.59
C ALA A 994 -5.55 10.55 13.78
N SER A 995 -6.16 9.36 13.67
CA SER A 995 -6.53 8.56 14.86
C SER A 995 -6.58 7.05 14.58
N VAL A 996 -5.86 6.60 13.55
CA VAL A 996 -5.16 5.31 13.64
C VAL A 996 -3.92 5.62 14.47
N SER A 997 -3.86 5.11 15.70
CA SER A 997 -2.72 5.31 16.61
C SER A 997 -1.44 4.96 15.84
N ALA A 998 -0.68 5.98 15.47
CA ALA A 998 0.64 5.81 14.91
C ALA A 998 1.45 5.06 15.95
N ASN A 999 2.15 3.99 15.56
CA ASN A 999 3.09 3.35 16.46
C ASN A 999 4.07 4.43 16.93
N LEU A 1000 3.98 4.78 18.21
CA LEU A 1000 4.74 5.87 18.80
C LEU A 1000 6.22 5.61 18.56
N GLU A 1001 6.98 6.55 17.99
CA GLU A 1001 8.39 6.28 17.74
C GLU A 1001 9.16 6.16 19.07
N ALA A 1002 10.18 5.29 19.10
CA ALA A 1002 10.98 5.12 20.32
C ALA A 1002 11.72 6.43 20.64
N VAL A 1003 11.91 6.73 21.92
CA VAL A 1003 12.81 7.83 22.33
C VAL A 1003 14.24 7.32 22.22
N ASN A 1004 15.05 7.94 21.37
CA ASN A 1004 16.43 7.52 21.18
C ASN A 1004 17.28 7.99 22.38
N LEU A 1005 17.75 7.04 23.18
CA LEU A 1005 18.59 7.34 24.35
C LEU A 1005 20.08 7.54 24.01
N GLY A 1006 20.49 7.27 22.77
CA GLY A 1006 21.90 7.29 22.37
C GLY A 1006 22.78 6.47 23.34
N THR A 1007 23.93 7.03 23.70
CA THR A 1007 24.87 6.45 24.66
C THR A 1007 24.39 6.51 26.12
N ALA A 1008 23.39 7.34 26.45
CA ALA A 1008 22.75 7.32 27.77
C ALA A 1008 22.02 5.98 28.03
N GLY A 1009 21.60 5.30 26.96
CA GLY A 1009 21.00 3.97 27.01
C GLY A 1009 21.93 2.87 27.52
N ASN A 1010 23.21 3.14 27.77
CA ASN A 1010 24.14 2.16 28.36
C ASN A 1010 24.07 2.12 29.89
N TYR A 1011 23.46 3.12 30.55
CA TYR A 1011 23.48 3.28 32.00
C TYR A 1011 22.12 2.92 32.62
N ALA A 1012 22.13 2.16 33.71
CA ALA A 1012 20.98 1.97 34.60
C ALA A 1012 20.65 3.27 35.36
N ILE A 1013 21.68 3.99 35.79
CA ILE A 1013 21.55 5.29 36.46
C ILE A 1013 22.56 6.28 35.87
N LEU A 1014 22.09 7.42 35.37
CA LEU A 1014 22.94 8.52 34.89
C LEU A 1014 22.48 9.83 35.51
N SER A 1015 23.41 10.59 36.10
CA SER A 1015 23.09 11.81 36.86
C SER A 1015 24.08 12.96 36.62
N LYS A 1016 23.58 14.21 36.66
CA LYS A 1016 24.44 15.41 36.62
C LYS A 1016 24.87 15.97 37.97
N ALA A 1017 24.19 15.62 39.07
CA ALA A 1017 24.41 16.25 40.38
C ALA A 1017 24.80 15.29 41.51
N GLY A 1018 24.59 13.97 41.35
CA GLY A 1018 25.06 12.96 42.31
C GLY A 1018 24.14 11.75 42.38
N ILE A 1019 24.68 10.63 42.85
CA ILE A 1019 23.95 9.39 43.10
C ILE A 1019 24.22 8.98 44.54
N SER A 1020 23.18 8.86 45.37
CA SER A 1020 23.34 8.46 46.77
C SER A 1020 22.53 7.21 47.09
N THR A 1021 23.04 6.40 48.02
CA THR A 1021 22.26 5.32 48.64
C THR A 1021 22.41 5.33 50.15
N GLU A 1022 21.29 5.38 50.88
CA GLU A 1022 21.27 5.27 52.35
C GLU A 1022 19.87 4.81 52.84
N PRO A 1023 19.69 3.56 53.34
CA PRO A 1023 20.68 2.47 53.45
C PRO A 1023 21.04 1.84 52.08
N THR A 1024 21.91 0.83 52.07
CA THR A 1024 22.49 0.20 50.86
C THR A 1024 21.44 -0.33 49.87
N SER A 1025 21.55 0.05 48.60
CA SER A 1025 20.69 -0.36 47.47
C SER A 1025 21.38 -1.37 46.56
N ALA A 1026 20.62 -2.05 45.69
CA ALA A 1026 21.13 -3.00 44.71
C ALA A 1026 20.83 -2.53 43.28
N ILE A 1027 21.86 -2.50 42.42
CA ILE A 1027 21.75 -2.01 41.04
C ILE A 1027 22.26 -3.09 40.09
N THR A 1028 21.53 -3.35 39.02
CA THR A 1028 21.96 -4.18 37.89
C THR A 1028 22.08 -3.31 36.64
N GLY A 1029 23.31 -3.15 36.13
CA GLY A 1029 23.68 -2.24 35.05
C GLY A 1029 24.64 -1.12 35.49
N ASP A 1030 25.13 -0.36 34.52
CA ASP A 1030 26.17 0.66 34.73
C ASP A 1030 25.60 1.93 35.39
N ILE A 1031 26.38 2.60 36.25
CA ILE A 1031 26.01 3.90 36.83
C ILE A 1031 27.04 4.97 36.49
N GLY A 1032 26.60 6.21 36.27
CA GLY A 1032 27.47 7.30 35.84
C GLY A 1032 27.10 8.66 36.43
N VAL A 1033 28.11 9.47 36.77
CA VAL A 1033 27.94 10.89 37.08
C VAL A 1033 28.85 11.78 36.23
N SER A 1034 28.31 12.84 35.65
CA SER A 1034 29.08 13.85 34.90
C SER A 1034 28.27 15.15 34.80
N PRO A 1035 28.89 16.34 34.92
CA PRO A 1035 30.33 16.63 34.87
C PRO A 1035 31.05 16.61 36.24
N ILE A 1036 30.50 15.90 37.22
CA ILE A 1036 31.01 15.86 38.60
C ILE A 1036 31.88 14.62 38.86
N ALA A 1037 32.75 14.73 39.87
CA ALA A 1037 33.67 13.68 40.29
C ALA A 1037 32.97 12.53 41.03
N ALA A 1038 33.67 11.39 41.17
CA ALA A 1038 33.20 10.18 41.85
C ALA A 1038 32.80 10.42 43.31
N THR A 1039 33.31 11.48 43.95
CA THR A 1039 32.92 11.90 45.30
C THR A 1039 31.43 12.25 45.43
N ALA A 1040 30.73 12.48 44.32
CA ALA A 1040 29.29 12.69 44.28
C ALA A 1040 28.47 11.39 44.22
N ILE A 1041 29.14 10.23 44.14
CA ILE A 1041 28.53 8.91 44.31
C ILE A 1041 28.74 8.49 45.77
N THR A 1042 27.72 8.62 46.61
CA THR A 1042 27.82 8.44 48.07
C THR A 1042 27.03 7.22 48.56
N GLY A 1043 27.50 6.55 49.62
CA GLY A 1043 26.90 5.32 50.14
C GLY A 1043 27.27 4.04 49.38
N PHE A 1044 28.05 4.16 48.30
CA PHE A 1044 28.61 3.05 47.54
C PHE A 1044 30.06 2.78 47.94
N SER A 1045 30.42 1.51 48.15
CA SER A 1045 31.80 1.10 48.40
C SER A 1045 32.57 0.99 47.08
N LEU A 1046 33.03 2.12 46.55
CA LEU A 1046 33.71 2.19 45.27
C LEU A 1046 35.16 1.71 45.36
N THR A 1047 35.53 0.77 44.49
CA THR A 1047 36.92 0.34 44.26
C THR A 1047 37.28 0.62 42.80
N ALA A 1048 38.17 1.58 42.57
CA ALA A 1048 38.67 1.90 41.22
C ALA A 1048 39.37 0.68 40.61
N ASP A 1049 39.17 0.49 39.30
CA ASP A 1049 39.87 -0.56 38.55
C ASP A 1049 41.36 -0.18 38.37
N SER A 1050 42.20 -1.15 37.99
CA SER A 1050 43.65 -0.93 37.83
C SER A 1050 44.01 0.13 36.78
N THR A 1051 43.12 0.40 35.83
CA THR A 1051 43.29 1.43 34.79
C THR A 1051 42.68 2.77 35.19
N ASN A 1052 41.94 2.82 36.31
CA ASN A 1052 41.18 3.98 36.79
C ASN A 1052 40.22 4.57 35.73
N VAL A 1053 39.72 3.74 34.81
CA VAL A 1053 38.74 4.11 33.78
C VAL A 1053 37.32 3.95 34.33
N PHE A 1054 37.11 3.02 35.27
CA PHE A 1054 35.86 2.82 35.99
C PHE A 1054 36.12 2.34 37.44
N ALA A 1055 35.07 2.23 38.24
CA ALA A 1055 35.10 1.58 39.55
C ALA A 1055 34.07 0.46 39.63
N THR A 1056 34.23 -0.40 40.63
CA THR A 1056 33.31 -1.47 40.98
C THR A 1056 32.74 -1.24 42.38
N SER A 1057 31.57 -1.81 42.66
CA SER A 1057 30.93 -1.80 43.98
C SER A 1057 30.16 -3.11 44.16
N THR A 1058 30.14 -3.66 45.38
CA THR A 1058 29.36 -4.88 45.68
C THR A 1058 27.86 -4.68 45.51
N GLN A 1059 27.40 -3.43 45.48
CA GLN A 1059 26.01 -3.02 45.28
C GLN A 1059 25.64 -2.91 43.79
N VAL A 1060 26.61 -2.94 42.88
CA VAL A 1060 26.40 -2.66 41.44
C VAL A 1060 26.87 -3.85 40.62
N THR A 1061 25.93 -4.56 40.00
CA THR A 1061 26.20 -5.60 38.99
C THR A 1061 26.39 -4.91 37.63
N GLY A 1062 27.49 -4.15 37.52
CA GLY A 1062 27.83 -3.25 36.42
C GLY A 1062 29.07 -2.41 36.77
N LYS A 1063 29.39 -1.42 35.95
CA LYS A 1063 30.52 -0.49 36.17
C LYS A 1063 30.05 0.86 36.66
N VAL A 1064 30.87 1.49 37.50
CA VAL A 1064 30.67 2.84 38.03
C VAL A 1064 31.59 3.79 37.29
N TYR A 1065 31.06 4.87 36.72
CA TYR A 1065 31.84 5.87 35.98
C TYR A 1065 31.65 7.27 36.57
N ALA A 1066 32.70 8.08 36.54
CA ALA A 1066 32.66 9.47 36.98
C ALA A 1066 33.59 10.35 36.11
N ASP A 1067 33.38 11.67 36.14
CA ASP A 1067 34.07 12.63 35.28
C ASP A 1067 35.59 12.71 35.54
N ASP A 1068 36.04 12.40 36.76
CA ASP A 1068 37.44 12.46 37.21
C ASP A 1068 38.23 11.17 36.94
N TYR A 1069 37.61 10.16 36.32
CA TYR A 1069 38.29 8.94 35.91
C TYR A 1069 39.10 9.13 34.61
N HIS A 1070 40.08 8.24 34.42
CA HIS A 1070 41.04 8.31 33.33
C HIS A 1070 40.34 8.28 31.95
N PRO A 1071 40.88 8.98 30.92
CA PRO A 1071 40.36 8.90 29.56
C PRO A 1071 40.20 7.46 29.06
N PRO A 1072 39.13 7.15 28.29
CA PRO A 1072 38.19 8.08 27.64
C PRO A 1072 36.91 8.42 28.45
N THR A 1073 36.85 8.10 29.75
CA THR A 1073 35.60 8.12 30.55
C THR A 1073 34.90 9.47 30.55
N LYS A 1074 35.62 10.57 30.84
CA LYS A 1074 35.06 11.93 30.83
C LYS A 1074 34.36 12.29 29.50
N SER A 1075 35.04 12.05 28.38
CA SER A 1075 34.48 12.34 27.05
C SER A 1075 33.25 11.47 26.75
N ALA A 1076 33.27 10.19 27.14
CA ALA A 1076 32.14 9.29 26.93
C ALA A 1076 30.92 9.70 27.78
N LEU A 1077 31.14 10.10 29.03
CA LEU A 1077 30.06 10.59 29.91
C LEU A 1077 29.50 11.93 29.44
N THR A 1078 30.33 12.83 28.91
CA THR A 1078 29.87 14.10 28.33
C THR A 1078 28.89 13.86 27.17
N VAL A 1079 29.20 12.88 26.31
CA VAL A 1079 28.30 12.47 25.21
C VAL A 1079 27.02 11.84 25.77
N ALA A 1080 27.12 10.95 26.76
CA ALA A 1080 25.95 10.32 27.39
C ALA A 1080 25.00 11.33 28.06
N ILE A 1081 25.53 12.37 28.70
CA ILE A 1081 24.71 13.46 29.26
C ILE A 1081 24.02 14.26 28.14
N GLY A 1082 24.73 14.56 27.04
CA GLY A 1082 24.13 15.22 25.88
C GLY A 1082 23.02 14.40 25.22
N ASP A 1083 23.21 13.09 25.08
CA ASP A 1083 22.20 12.16 24.56
C ASP A 1083 20.98 12.06 25.49
N MET A 1084 21.20 12.07 26.82
CA MET A 1084 20.13 12.12 27.82
C MET A 1084 19.29 13.41 27.71
N GLU A 1085 19.93 14.56 27.55
CA GLU A 1085 19.24 15.86 27.39
C GLU A 1085 18.47 15.92 26.07
N THR A 1086 19.04 15.34 25.01
CA THR A 1086 18.39 15.19 23.70
C THR A 1086 17.17 14.28 23.82
N ALA A 1087 17.28 13.12 24.46
CA ALA A 1087 16.18 12.19 24.71
C ALA A 1087 15.06 12.84 25.54
N TYR A 1088 15.40 13.61 26.58
CA TYR A 1088 14.44 14.37 27.36
C TYR A 1088 13.68 15.39 26.48
N THR A 1089 14.40 16.13 25.64
CA THR A 1089 13.82 17.15 24.77
C THR A 1089 12.95 16.54 23.67
N ASP A 1090 13.36 15.41 23.10
CA ASP A 1090 12.55 14.62 22.15
C ASP A 1090 11.25 14.14 22.81
N ALA A 1091 11.36 13.46 23.97
CA ALA A 1091 10.20 12.96 24.70
C ALA A 1091 9.24 14.10 25.10
N ALA A 1092 9.75 15.23 25.60
CA ALA A 1092 8.94 16.40 25.97
C ALA A 1092 8.36 17.14 24.75
N GLY A 1093 9.01 17.02 23.58
CA GLY A 1093 8.63 17.68 22.34
C GLY A 1093 7.65 16.89 21.48
N ARG A 1094 7.29 15.65 21.86
CA ARG A 1094 6.27 14.87 21.13
C ARG A 1094 4.94 15.62 21.15
N LEU A 1095 4.34 15.77 19.97
CA LEU A 1095 3.08 16.49 19.75
C LEU A 1095 1.92 15.51 19.55
N ASN A 1096 0.69 15.99 19.75
CA ASN A 1096 -0.56 15.24 19.58
C ASN A 1096 -0.71 14.07 20.56
N PRO A 1097 -0.83 14.33 21.87
CA PRO A 1097 -1.07 13.28 22.85
C PRO A 1097 -2.38 12.52 22.59
N ASP A 1098 -2.35 11.20 22.75
CA ASP A 1098 -3.53 10.32 22.71
C ASP A 1098 -4.48 10.60 23.90
N SER A 1099 -3.93 11.10 25.01
CA SER A 1099 -4.69 11.54 26.17
C SER A 1099 -4.04 12.72 26.86
N GLU A 1100 -4.85 13.74 27.15
CA GLU A 1100 -4.47 14.88 27.98
C GLU A 1100 -5.10 14.76 29.37
N ASN A 1101 -4.26 14.91 30.40
CA ASN A 1101 -4.67 14.94 31.82
C ASN A 1101 -5.54 13.74 32.22
N LEU A 1102 -5.17 12.54 31.77
CA LEU A 1102 -5.89 11.30 32.12
C LEU A 1102 -6.09 11.20 33.64
N GLY A 1103 -7.33 10.94 34.07
CA GLY A 1103 -7.66 10.84 35.49
C GLY A 1103 -7.35 12.11 36.31
N SER A 1104 -7.23 13.27 35.65
CA SER A 1104 -6.74 14.51 36.27
C SER A 1104 -5.37 14.36 36.94
N GLY A 1105 -4.50 13.53 36.36
CA GLY A 1105 -3.19 13.18 36.92
C GLY A 1105 -3.24 12.05 37.96
N ASP A 1106 -4.40 11.44 38.22
CA ASP A 1106 -4.52 10.23 39.04
C ASP A 1106 -4.57 8.97 38.18
N LEU A 1107 -3.51 8.17 38.23
CA LEU A 1107 -3.39 6.91 37.46
C LEU A 1107 -3.78 5.66 38.28
N GLY A 1108 -4.27 5.82 39.50
CA GLY A 1108 -4.66 4.69 40.35
C GLY A 1108 -5.77 3.85 39.73
N GLY A 1109 -5.55 2.53 39.64
CA GLY A 1109 -6.50 1.55 39.11
C GLY A 1109 -6.71 1.61 37.60
N GLN A 1110 -5.95 2.43 36.88
CA GLN A 1110 -6.07 2.57 35.44
C GLN A 1110 -5.34 1.44 34.69
N THR A 1111 -5.92 1.00 33.57
CA THR A 1111 -5.24 0.18 32.57
C THR A 1111 -4.94 1.04 31.34
N LEU A 1112 -3.65 1.17 31.03
CA LEU A 1112 -3.11 2.11 30.05
C LEU A 1112 -2.62 1.35 28.82
N GLY A 1113 -3.26 1.58 27.67
CA GLY A 1113 -2.83 1.06 26.37
C GLY A 1113 -1.63 1.84 25.80
N PRO A 1114 -1.00 1.41 24.69
CA PRO A 1114 0.06 2.17 24.04
C PRO A 1114 -0.38 3.58 23.67
N GLY A 1115 0.54 4.54 23.81
CA GLY A 1115 0.27 5.92 23.40
C GLY A 1115 1.13 6.99 24.08
N LEU A 1116 0.91 8.22 23.62
CA LEU A 1116 1.46 9.46 24.17
C LEU A 1116 0.46 10.08 25.15
N TYR A 1117 0.87 10.24 26.40
CA TYR A 1117 0.06 10.79 27.48
C TYR A 1117 0.66 12.10 27.97
N ALA A 1118 -0.09 13.19 27.94
CA ALA A 1118 0.39 14.51 28.37
C ALA A 1118 -0.34 15.00 29.62
N PHE A 1119 0.40 15.49 30.61
CA PHE A 1119 -0.12 16.06 31.85
C PHE A 1119 0.43 17.47 32.06
N SER A 1120 -0.47 18.43 32.21
CA SER A 1120 -0.12 19.83 32.51
C SER A 1120 0.09 20.08 34.01
N SER A 1121 0.02 19.03 34.83
CA SER A 1121 0.18 19.07 36.30
C SER A 1121 0.92 17.82 36.80
N SER A 1122 1.13 17.72 38.12
CA SER A 1122 1.75 16.56 38.75
C SER A 1122 0.88 15.30 38.62
N VAL A 1123 1.54 14.16 38.43
CA VAL A 1123 0.93 12.83 38.31
C VAL A 1123 1.13 12.04 39.60
N LYS A 1124 0.08 11.34 40.05
CA LYS A 1124 0.09 10.45 41.20
C LYS A 1124 -0.37 9.04 40.83
N ILE A 1125 0.25 8.04 41.46
CA ILE A 1125 -0.13 6.62 41.38
C ILE A 1125 -0.49 6.17 42.81
N PRO A 1126 -1.73 6.44 43.28
CA PRO A 1126 -2.14 6.17 44.66
C PRO A 1126 -2.49 4.70 44.92
N THR A 1127 -2.83 3.94 43.87
CA THR A 1127 -3.06 2.48 43.87
C THR A 1127 -2.39 1.89 42.63
N ASP A 1128 -2.36 0.56 42.51
CA ASP A 1128 -1.76 -0.11 41.35
C ASP A 1128 -2.31 0.41 40.02
N CYS A 1129 -1.45 0.52 39.02
CA CYS A 1129 -1.85 0.83 37.65
C CYS A 1129 -1.24 -0.21 36.70
N THR A 1130 -1.96 -0.50 35.62
CA THR A 1130 -1.55 -1.52 34.64
C THR A 1130 -1.19 -0.85 33.32
N ILE A 1131 -0.06 -1.22 32.74
CA ILE A 1131 0.33 -0.89 31.38
C ILE A 1131 0.16 -2.16 30.54
N SER A 1132 -0.76 -2.13 29.58
CA SER A 1132 -1.19 -3.31 28.84
C SER A 1132 -0.96 -3.12 27.34
N GLY A 1133 -0.17 -4.00 26.75
CA GLY A 1133 0.18 -3.98 25.32
C GLY A 1133 1.20 -5.06 24.99
N SER A 1134 1.58 -5.18 23.72
CA SER A 1134 2.58 -6.14 23.24
C SER A 1134 4.02 -5.71 23.56
N ALA A 1135 4.98 -6.60 23.35
CA ALA A 1135 6.41 -6.31 23.47
C ALA A 1135 6.94 -5.27 22.47
N THR A 1136 6.10 -4.86 21.52
CA THR A 1136 6.46 -3.94 20.44
C THR A 1136 5.84 -2.55 20.59
N ASP A 1137 4.86 -2.46 21.49
CA ASP A 1137 4.13 -1.26 21.83
C ASP A 1137 4.96 -0.35 22.72
N LYS A 1138 4.68 0.95 22.68
CA LYS A 1138 5.44 1.99 23.38
C LYS A 1138 4.53 2.99 24.08
N TRP A 1139 5.06 3.54 25.16
CA TRP A 1139 4.37 4.51 26.00
C TRP A 1139 5.30 5.69 26.27
N ILE A 1140 4.79 6.91 26.08
CA ILE A 1140 5.49 8.13 26.51
C ILE A 1140 4.54 8.92 27.41
N PHE A 1141 4.94 9.13 28.66
CA PHE A 1141 4.23 9.97 29.63
C PHE A 1141 4.98 11.29 29.79
N GLN A 1142 4.41 12.38 29.29
CA GLN A 1142 4.93 13.74 29.41
C GLN A 1142 4.25 14.44 30.58
N MET A 1143 5.02 14.98 31.52
CA MET A 1143 4.44 15.75 32.62
C MET A 1143 5.26 16.99 32.97
N SER A 1144 4.55 18.10 33.15
CA SER A 1144 5.12 19.38 33.58
C SER A 1144 5.38 19.45 35.10
N GLY A 1145 4.69 18.60 35.88
CA GLY A 1145 4.83 18.51 37.34
C GLY A 1145 5.65 17.32 37.81
N ASP A 1146 5.41 16.92 39.06
CA ASP A 1146 6.07 15.80 39.73
C ASP A 1146 5.38 14.46 39.44
N LEU A 1147 6.12 13.36 39.56
CA LEU A 1147 5.59 11.99 39.55
C LEU A 1147 5.71 11.38 40.95
N THR A 1148 4.58 11.12 41.62
CA THR A 1148 4.59 10.53 42.98
C THR A 1148 3.82 9.21 43.03
N MET A 1149 4.48 8.16 43.47
CA MET A 1149 3.90 6.83 43.65
C MET A 1149 3.69 6.53 45.14
N ALA A 1150 2.52 6.03 45.50
CA ALA A 1150 2.19 5.68 46.88
C ALA A 1150 3.01 4.48 47.39
N ALA A 1151 3.00 4.24 48.71
CA ALA A 1151 3.72 3.12 49.29
C ALA A 1151 3.05 1.78 48.92
N ASN A 1152 3.85 0.74 48.68
CA ASN A 1152 3.41 -0.62 48.35
C ASN A 1152 2.50 -0.73 47.11
N THR A 1153 2.54 0.24 46.19
CA THR A 1153 1.82 0.15 44.91
C THR A 1153 2.72 -0.37 43.80
N LYS A 1154 2.11 -0.82 42.70
CA LYS A 1154 2.82 -1.39 41.55
C LYS A 1154 2.36 -0.75 40.23
N VAL A 1155 3.32 -0.51 39.36
CA VAL A 1155 3.08 -0.42 37.91
C VAL A 1155 3.19 -1.86 37.38
N ILE A 1156 2.10 -2.40 36.84
CA ILE A 1156 1.99 -3.80 36.39
C ILE A 1156 2.08 -3.83 34.87
N LEU A 1157 2.92 -4.68 34.30
CA LEU A 1157 2.97 -4.91 32.85
C LEU A 1157 2.11 -6.13 32.48
N GLU A 1158 1.23 -5.97 31.49
CA GLU A 1158 0.38 -7.03 30.95
C GLU A 1158 0.46 -7.08 29.41
N GLY A 1159 0.05 -8.20 28.83
CA GLY A 1159 -0.02 -8.36 27.36
C GLY A 1159 1.33 -8.53 26.65
N GLY A 1160 2.43 -8.61 27.40
CA GLY A 1160 3.80 -8.67 26.87
C GLY A 1160 4.53 -7.32 26.82
N ALA A 1161 3.96 -6.26 27.41
CA ALA A 1161 4.59 -4.95 27.49
C ALA A 1161 5.99 -5.05 28.12
N LEU A 1162 6.96 -4.34 27.54
CA LEU A 1162 8.35 -4.32 28.01
C LEU A 1162 8.66 -2.97 28.65
N ALA A 1163 9.32 -3.01 29.81
CA ALA A 1163 9.82 -1.82 30.51
C ALA A 1163 10.72 -0.94 29.61
N SER A 1164 11.47 -1.54 28.68
CA SER A 1164 12.32 -0.81 27.72
C SER A 1164 11.55 0.10 26.76
N ASN A 1165 10.23 -0.07 26.64
CA ASN A 1165 9.39 0.69 25.71
C ASN A 1165 8.53 1.76 26.43
N ILE A 1166 8.68 1.90 27.75
CA ILE A 1166 7.91 2.83 28.57
C ILE A 1166 8.83 3.98 28.95
N VAL A 1167 8.46 5.21 28.59
CA VAL A 1167 9.24 6.42 28.88
C VAL A 1167 8.41 7.37 29.72
N TRP A 1168 8.97 7.81 30.85
CA TRP A 1168 8.41 8.84 31.72
C TRP A 1168 9.27 10.08 31.63
N GLN A 1169 8.80 11.10 30.93
CA GLN A 1169 9.43 12.40 30.87
C GLN A 1169 8.83 13.31 31.95
N VAL A 1170 9.64 13.69 32.94
CA VAL A 1170 9.19 14.39 34.15
C VAL A 1170 9.96 15.70 34.32
N ALA A 1171 9.26 16.83 34.22
CA ALA A 1171 9.87 18.14 34.43
C ALA A 1171 10.09 18.48 35.92
N GLY A 1172 9.24 17.94 36.81
CA GLY A 1172 9.39 18.01 38.26
C GLY A 1172 10.31 16.92 38.81
N PHE A 1173 10.06 16.48 40.05
CA PHE A 1173 10.78 15.36 40.67
C PHE A 1173 10.02 14.04 40.51
N VAL A 1174 10.75 12.92 40.58
CA VAL A 1174 10.15 11.58 40.75
C VAL A 1174 10.29 11.16 42.20
N LYS A 1175 9.21 10.62 42.79
CA LYS A 1175 9.22 10.07 44.15
C LYS A 1175 8.49 8.74 44.20
N VAL A 1176 9.25 7.66 44.37
CA VAL A 1176 8.73 6.29 44.55
C VAL A 1176 8.82 5.94 46.03
N LYS A 1177 7.65 5.82 46.70
CA LYS A 1177 7.60 5.61 48.14
C LYS A 1177 7.90 4.16 48.54
N THR A 1178 8.00 3.94 49.85
CA THR A 1178 8.37 2.68 50.49
C THR A 1178 7.65 1.47 49.88
N GLY A 1179 8.42 0.46 49.48
CA GLY A 1179 7.91 -0.82 48.96
C GLY A 1179 7.24 -0.76 47.58
N ALA A 1180 7.21 0.38 46.88
CA ALA A 1180 6.54 0.51 45.60
C ALA A 1180 7.41 -0.01 44.43
N HIS A 1181 6.78 -0.57 43.38
CA HIS A 1181 7.44 -1.10 42.19
C HIS A 1181 7.10 -0.31 40.92
N MET A 1182 8.11 0.24 40.25
CA MET A 1182 7.98 1.04 39.02
C MET A 1182 8.57 0.33 37.80
N GLU A 1183 8.03 0.64 36.63
CA GLU A 1183 8.44 0.08 35.34
C GLU A 1183 8.75 1.23 34.36
N GLY A 1184 9.87 1.14 33.64
CA GLY A 1184 10.19 2.05 32.53
C GLY A 1184 11.45 2.90 32.65
N ILE A 1185 11.68 3.74 31.65
CA ILE A 1185 12.80 4.68 31.54
C ILE A 1185 12.36 6.04 32.08
N LEU A 1186 13.01 6.52 33.15
CA LEU A 1186 12.73 7.83 33.76
C LEU A 1186 13.69 8.88 33.18
N LEU A 1187 13.16 9.85 32.44
CA LEU A 1187 13.86 11.05 31.97
C LEU A 1187 13.44 12.23 32.86
N VAL A 1188 14.26 12.52 33.88
CA VAL A 1188 13.90 13.44 34.96
C VAL A 1188 14.72 14.74 34.88
N LYS A 1189 14.05 15.89 34.79
CA LYS A 1189 14.73 17.19 34.74
C LYS A 1189 15.29 17.62 36.10
N THR A 1190 14.65 17.18 37.18
CA THR A 1190 15.15 17.42 38.55
C THR A 1190 15.64 16.12 39.17
N LYS A 1191 15.24 15.83 40.42
CA LYS A 1191 15.73 14.70 41.21
C LYS A 1191 14.80 13.51 41.15
N ALA A 1192 15.35 12.31 41.37
CA ALA A 1192 14.60 11.08 41.57
C ALA A 1192 14.89 10.51 42.97
N ASP A 1193 13.84 10.40 43.79
CA ASP A 1193 13.89 9.84 45.15
C ASP A 1193 13.20 8.46 45.18
N PHE A 1194 13.94 7.41 45.49
CA PHE A 1194 13.44 6.05 45.71
C PHE A 1194 13.61 5.71 47.20
N LEU A 1195 12.49 5.52 47.91
CA LEU A 1195 12.48 5.30 49.36
C LEU A 1195 12.63 3.80 49.71
N THR A 1196 12.74 3.51 51.01
CA THR A 1196 13.04 2.18 51.57
C THR A 1196 12.31 1.04 50.87
N GLY A 1197 13.06 0.10 50.26
CA GLY A 1197 12.50 -1.11 49.66
C GLY A 1197 11.72 -0.89 48.36
N SER A 1198 11.76 0.31 47.77
CA SER A 1198 11.20 0.53 46.43
C SER A 1198 12.04 -0.12 45.34
N SER A 1199 11.43 -0.38 44.19
CA SER A 1199 12.11 -1.04 43.07
C SER A 1199 11.73 -0.44 41.71
N LEU A 1200 12.66 -0.53 40.77
CA LEU A 1200 12.51 -0.14 39.37
C LEU A 1200 13.06 -1.23 38.46
N ASN A 1201 12.26 -1.68 37.50
CA ASN A 1201 12.73 -2.37 36.31
C ASN A 1201 12.75 -1.36 35.16
N GLY A 1202 13.93 -0.85 34.83
CA GLY A 1202 14.02 0.42 34.11
C GLY A 1202 15.37 1.12 34.19
N ARG A 1203 15.35 2.43 33.91
CA ARG A 1203 16.52 3.31 33.99
C ARG A 1203 16.16 4.62 34.68
N ILE A 1204 17.13 5.23 35.36
CA ILE A 1204 17.01 6.57 35.96
C ILE A 1204 18.00 7.51 35.28
N LEU A 1205 17.51 8.42 34.45
CA LEU A 1205 18.29 9.40 33.72
C LEU A 1205 17.90 10.80 34.23
N ALA A 1206 18.68 11.33 35.17
CA ALA A 1206 18.33 12.53 35.93
C ALA A 1206 19.29 13.70 35.66
N GLN A 1207 18.75 14.89 35.40
CA GLN A 1207 19.54 16.11 35.25
C GLN A 1207 19.93 16.75 36.59
N THR A 1208 19.43 16.24 37.73
CA THR A 1208 20.00 16.53 39.04
C THR A 1208 20.33 15.23 39.80
N ALA A 1209 19.97 15.09 41.07
CA ALA A 1209 20.42 13.99 41.93
C ALA A 1209 19.50 12.77 41.88
N VAL A 1210 20.06 11.58 42.07
CA VAL A 1210 19.33 10.32 42.31
C VAL A 1210 19.60 9.86 43.74
N ASN A 1211 18.56 9.71 44.55
CA ASN A 1211 18.66 9.29 45.94
C ASN A 1211 17.92 7.97 46.13
N LEU A 1212 18.62 6.95 46.61
CA LEU A 1212 18.09 5.60 46.84
C LEU A 1212 18.12 5.26 48.33
N GLN A 1213 17.13 4.51 48.82
CA GLN A 1213 17.09 3.98 50.18
C GLN A 1213 16.71 2.51 50.13
N SER A 1214 17.66 1.59 50.38
CA SER A 1214 17.41 0.14 50.29
C SER A 1214 16.62 -0.28 49.03
N SER A 1215 16.88 0.38 47.91
CA SER A 1215 16.08 0.26 46.69
C SER A 1215 16.73 -0.72 45.71
N THR A 1216 15.95 -1.25 44.77
CA THR A 1216 16.49 -2.12 43.70
C THR A 1216 16.26 -1.50 42.33
N VAL A 1217 17.31 -1.32 41.53
CA VAL A 1217 17.21 -0.83 40.14
C VAL A 1217 17.77 -1.88 39.20
N THR A 1218 16.96 -2.40 38.29
CA THR A 1218 17.37 -3.41 37.30
C THR A 1218 17.24 -2.84 35.90
N GLN A 1219 18.35 -2.76 35.17
CA GLN A 1219 18.35 -2.37 33.77
C GLN A 1219 17.56 -3.39 32.92
N PRO A 1220 16.62 -2.96 32.06
CA PRO A 1220 15.85 -3.88 31.24
C PRO A 1220 16.77 -4.57 30.21
N GLY A 1221 16.60 -5.88 30.03
CA GLY A 1221 17.38 -6.67 29.08
C GLY A 1221 17.12 -6.26 27.63
N SER A 1222 18.18 -6.09 26.83
CA SER A 1222 18.06 -6.06 25.37
C SER A 1222 17.53 -7.42 24.94
N GLY A 1223 16.38 -7.49 24.25
CA GLY A 1223 15.67 -8.72 23.87
C GLY A 1223 16.47 -9.72 23.02
N ARG A 1224 17.51 -10.32 23.59
CA ARG A 1224 18.19 -11.52 23.12
C ARG A 1224 17.65 -12.65 23.97
N LEU A 1225 16.94 -13.58 23.34
CA LEU A 1225 16.56 -14.87 23.90
C LEU A 1225 17.82 -15.51 24.52
N LEU A 1226 17.92 -15.46 25.84
CA LEU A 1226 18.69 -16.41 26.63
C LEU A 1226 17.66 -17.42 27.12
N GLY A 1227 17.90 -18.68 26.76
CA GLY A 1227 16.94 -19.75 26.88
C GLY A 1227 16.35 -19.91 28.28
N GLN A 1228 15.12 -20.39 28.30
CA GLN A 1228 14.65 -21.23 29.38
C GLN A 1228 15.70 -22.32 29.65
N THR A 1229 16.24 -22.34 30.86
CA THR A 1229 16.51 -23.57 31.61
C THR A 1229 16.76 -23.19 33.07
N ALA A 1230 15.98 -23.82 33.96
CA ALA A 1230 16.21 -23.97 35.40
C ALA A 1230 16.08 -22.69 36.27
N ASP A 1231 15.33 -22.61 37.37
CA ASP A 1231 14.81 -23.66 38.25
C ASP A 1231 13.55 -23.20 38.99
N ILE A 1232 12.64 -24.16 39.14
CA ILE A 1232 11.64 -24.25 40.21
C ILE A 1232 12.39 -24.76 41.47
N LEU A 1233 11.99 -24.27 42.66
CA LEU A 1233 12.54 -24.52 44.01
C LEU A 1233 13.85 -23.76 44.30
N VAL A 1234 13.89 -22.79 45.22
CA VAL A 1234 13.56 -22.83 46.66
C VAL A 1234 12.98 -21.51 47.14
#